data_AF-A0A1C6EVK7-F1
#
_entry.id   AF-A0A1C6EVK7-F1
#
_cell.length_a   1.000
_cell.length_b   1.000
_cell.length_c   1.000
_cell.angle_alpha   90.00
_cell.angle_beta   90.00
_cell.angle_gamma   90.00
#
_symmetry.space_group_name_H-M   'P 1'
#
loop_
_entity.id
_entity.type
_entity.pdbx_description
1 polymer ?
#
loop_
_entity_poly.entity_id
_entity_poly.type
_entity_poly.pdbx_seq_one_letter_code
_entity_poly.pdbx_strand_id
1 'polypeptide(L)'
;MQKKFFSGLKKTVASVLSTVMVLSTFSGLTIIRAKQEIAYASNGYELVDDIQDSAILHCWNWSYSTIEDHLELIAQCGYSAIQTSPAQQPKDYAWEGVVGMDVGFPSCGGTGNWWKLYQPVTFSVCNNGITWLGTKAELESLCAKAETYGIKVIVDVVANHMGNITGWKNNLSDVSKQVGEYWNPDMLTDETFWHINTRFVHDDDSRISFTMGCMGMPDLNTADSRVQTYVKNYLNELIDCGVDGFRFDAAKHIETPDDDPSYASDFWPNVLNSAKSYYKSKTGKDLYVYGEILNTVGDNFDISGYTKYMSVTDNNAGNKTLEGVRGNTPSTPALKYPANKSVLWAESHDTYMNESSRYASDRAIIRAWAAVENVDNAAALFYVRPYYSTETLVNDMDNQFISNPQKNLEKRLMGVCNTYTWATKEVAAINHFNNRFYNCSDSQGTSDNITYIKRGNGIILVNFNGSGEISTDAHGLASGTYTDEVSGNTFTVSDGTISGNITSEYGIAVIYQNVMSNPTTKHPAQIATNLGNGSVFYTNGLDVDVTVMNATSASYTASTGESGTLTGEKTVTIGKGLKDGQTVTLTVKATSSYGTVTKKFTYTKQSKAVEISTSKKDGSGFYTDGFTLTMEALYATNATYTTSDGQSGSFATTKDITIGTGLKVGEKVTVTIKANNDLGSVTKTFTYIKKEGSNAIYFKNTNNWSDVTAYAWKNETVKNAAWPGAPMECIDAENQIFMVELDPDAGYTKIIFSNNGASQTADLDIPELGYIYTGSGWEEYEETKTGWQQAGKYWYYYDSNGKMVTGWQKISGKWYYFNDSGIMQTGWIKLDGKWYHLKGSGEMQKGWIKLSGKWYYLKGSGVMQTGWIKLDGKWYHLKGSGEMQKGWQKISGKWYYLNASGVMQTGWIKLNGKWYYLKSSGEMISGEKVTIGGKSYTFNSNGVWIK
;
A
#
# COMPACT_ATOMS: atom_id res chain seq x y z
N MET A 1 -4.46 -89.61 39.86
CA MET A 1 -3.14 -89.64 39.15
C MET A 1 -3.11 -90.83 38.19
N GLN A 2 -2.25 -90.78 37.14
CA GLN A 2 -1.87 -91.87 36.18
C GLN A 2 -2.92 -92.19 35.06
N LYS A 3 -2.65 -92.65 33.81
CA LYS A 3 -1.50 -92.88 32.83
C LYS A 3 -2.13 -93.28 31.43
N LYS A 4 -1.53 -93.53 30.23
CA LYS A 4 -0.16 -93.62 29.61
C LYS A 4 -0.19 -93.62 28.03
N PHE A 5 0.81 -93.00 27.35
CA PHE A 5 1.53 -93.37 26.07
C PHE A 5 0.96 -93.35 24.59
N PHE A 6 1.84 -92.96 23.63
CA PHE A 6 1.85 -93.11 22.12
C PHE A 6 0.87 -92.26 21.24
N SER A 7 0.96 -92.03 19.89
CA SER A 7 1.99 -92.02 18.76
C SER A 7 1.28 -91.56 17.42
N GLY A 8 1.83 -91.25 16.22
CA GLY A 8 3.19 -91.08 15.61
C GLY A 8 3.23 -91.17 14.03
N LEU A 9 4.34 -90.74 13.35
CA LEU A 9 4.85 -91.10 11.96
C LEU A 9 4.44 -90.36 10.61
N LYS A 10 5.46 -89.80 9.88
CA LYS A 10 5.82 -89.84 8.39
C LYS A 10 4.98 -89.30 7.16
N LYS A 11 5.63 -88.37 6.39
CA LYS A 11 6.08 -88.38 4.92
C LYS A 11 5.17 -88.08 3.65
N THR A 12 5.75 -87.32 2.66
CA THR A 12 5.76 -87.50 1.15
C THR A 12 4.94 -86.60 0.14
N VAL A 13 5.67 -85.80 -0.68
CA VAL A 13 5.64 -85.48 -2.17
C VAL A 13 4.37 -85.17 -3.04
N ALA A 14 4.35 -83.95 -3.61
CA ALA A 14 3.96 -83.40 -4.96
C ALA A 14 2.72 -83.81 -5.82
N SER A 15 2.06 -82.78 -6.44
CA SER A 15 1.50 -82.77 -7.82
C SER A 15 1.14 -81.31 -8.27
N VAL A 16 0.52 -81.08 -9.45
CA VAL A 16 0.41 -79.78 -10.16
C VAL A 16 -0.98 -79.56 -10.82
N LEU A 17 -1.33 -78.31 -11.17
CA LEU A 17 -2.22 -77.80 -12.27
C LEU A 17 -3.68 -77.33 -11.99
N SER A 18 -4.10 -76.39 -12.85
CA SER A 18 -5.47 -75.93 -13.25
C SER A 18 -6.33 -75.03 -12.34
N THR A 19 -6.24 -73.73 -12.61
CA THR A 19 -7.34 -72.78 -12.94
C THR A 19 -8.79 -73.08 -12.53
N VAL A 20 -9.39 -72.21 -11.70
CA VAL A 20 -10.83 -71.87 -11.73
C VAL A 20 -10.98 -70.35 -11.57
N MET A 21 -11.89 -69.75 -12.33
CA MET A 21 -12.23 -68.31 -12.29
C MET A 21 -13.48 -68.10 -11.43
N VAL A 22 -13.40 -67.25 -10.40
CA VAL A 22 -14.55 -66.86 -9.54
C VAL A 22 -14.46 -65.36 -9.23
N LEU A 23 -15.62 -64.69 -9.17
CA LEU A 23 -15.73 -63.24 -8.99
C LEU A 23 -15.25 -62.78 -7.60
N SER A 24 -14.50 -61.68 -7.56
CA SER A 24 -14.06 -61.03 -6.32
C SER A 24 -15.11 -60.01 -5.83
N THR A 25 -16.13 -60.46 -5.10
CA THR A 25 -16.95 -59.55 -4.29
C THR A 25 -16.17 -59.13 -3.04
N PHE A 26 -15.41 -58.03 -3.14
CA PHE A 26 -14.77 -57.41 -1.98
C PHE A 26 -15.83 -56.76 -1.08
N SER A 27 -16.37 -57.53 -0.14
CA SER A 27 -17.05 -56.98 1.04
C SER A 27 -16.03 -56.23 1.88
N GLY A 28 -16.13 -54.91 1.94
CA GLY A 28 -15.18 -54.08 2.68
C GLY A 28 -15.14 -54.43 4.17
N LEU A 29 -13.95 -54.78 4.67
CA LEU A 29 -13.73 -54.82 6.11
C LEU A 29 -13.62 -53.38 6.63
N THR A 30 -14.71 -52.84 7.13
CA THR A 30 -14.68 -51.62 7.95
C THR A 30 -13.90 -51.92 9.22
N ILE A 31 -12.63 -51.47 9.28
CA ILE A 31 -11.84 -51.55 10.50
C ILE A 31 -12.38 -50.51 11.48
N ILE A 32 -13.35 -50.91 12.29
CA ILE A 32 -13.83 -50.13 13.42
C ILE A 32 -12.68 -50.06 14.43
N ARG A 33 -11.91 -48.96 14.41
CA ARG A 33 -11.16 -48.54 15.60
C ARG A 33 -12.19 -48.25 16.68
N ALA A 34 -12.20 -49.01 17.76
CA ALA A 34 -12.89 -48.58 18.97
C ALA A 34 -12.19 -47.29 19.44
N LYS A 35 -12.94 -46.18 19.55
CA LYS A 35 -12.44 -44.98 20.25
C LYS A 35 -12.10 -45.42 21.68
N GLN A 36 -10.86 -45.16 22.10
CA GLN A 36 -10.37 -45.55 23.41
C GLN A 36 -11.12 -44.78 24.51
N GLU A 37 -11.33 -45.38 25.68
CA GLU A 37 -11.80 -44.63 26.84
C GLU A 37 -10.79 -43.52 27.15
N ILE A 38 -11.21 -42.26 27.09
CA ILE A 38 -10.35 -41.12 27.39
C ILE A 38 -10.05 -41.14 28.89
N ALA A 39 -8.78 -41.37 29.23
CA ALA A 39 -8.25 -40.98 30.52
C ALA A 39 -8.02 -39.46 30.48
N TYR A 40 -9.02 -38.67 30.88
CA TYR A 40 -8.92 -37.21 30.89
C TYR A 40 -7.67 -36.77 31.66
N ALA A 41 -6.98 -35.75 31.14
CA ALA A 41 -5.82 -35.17 31.81
C ALA A 41 -6.18 -34.76 33.25
N SER A 42 -5.24 -34.93 34.18
CA SER A 42 -5.41 -34.71 35.64
C SER A 42 -5.78 -33.28 36.07
N ASN A 43 -6.01 -32.40 35.11
CA ASN A 43 -5.99 -30.95 35.25
C ASN A 43 -7.41 -30.36 35.29
N GLY A 44 -8.45 -31.18 35.07
CA GLY A 44 -9.86 -30.83 35.32
C GLY A 44 -10.63 -30.15 34.19
N TYR A 45 -10.05 -30.03 33.00
CA TYR A 45 -10.67 -29.35 31.84
C TYR A 45 -11.33 -30.29 30.81
N GLU A 46 -11.18 -31.61 30.99
CA GLU A 46 -11.75 -32.66 30.11
C GLU A 46 -11.40 -32.56 28.61
N LEU A 47 -10.32 -31.84 28.24
CA LEU A 47 -9.84 -31.74 26.86
C LEU A 47 -9.48 -33.12 26.27
N VAL A 48 -9.67 -33.26 24.95
CA VAL A 48 -9.43 -34.51 24.21
C VAL A 48 -8.06 -34.55 23.54
N ASP A 49 -7.52 -35.76 23.35
CA ASP A 49 -6.15 -35.93 22.84
C ASP A 49 -6.05 -35.89 21.30
N ASP A 50 -7.13 -36.26 20.60
CA ASP A 50 -7.21 -36.32 19.14
C ASP A 50 -7.86 -35.04 18.57
N ILE A 51 -7.08 -34.29 17.79
CA ILE A 51 -7.49 -33.01 17.20
C ILE A 51 -8.62 -33.21 16.16
N GLN A 52 -8.72 -34.38 15.53
CA GLN A 52 -9.67 -34.66 14.44
C GLN A 52 -11.15 -34.76 14.88
N ASP A 53 -11.45 -34.67 16.18
CA ASP A 53 -12.81 -34.72 16.74
C ASP A 53 -12.90 -33.74 17.93
N SER A 54 -12.52 -32.48 17.69
CA SER A 54 -12.38 -31.47 18.75
C SER A 54 -12.47 -30.02 18.26
N ALA A 55 -12.83 -29.13 19.19
CA ALA A 55 -12.78 -27.68 19.04
C ALA A 55 -11.34 -27.14 18.94
N ILE A 56 -11.03 -26.51 17.81
CA ILE A 56 -9.81 -25.74 17.56
C ILE A 56 -10.13 -24.24 17.68
N LEU A 57 -9.47 -23.51 18.57
CA LEU A 57 -9.58 -22.04 18.63
C LEU A 57 -8.59 -21.39 17.64
N HIS A 58 -9.09 -20.65 16.65
CA HIS A 58 -8.24 -19.87 15.76
C HIS A 58 -7.86 -18.54 16.42
N CYS A 59 -6.70 -18.48 17.07
CA CYS A 59 -6.10 -17.30 17.68
C CYS A 59 -5.51 -16.35 16.61
N TRP A 60 -6.35 -15.98 15.64
CA TRP A 60 -5.98 -15.25 14.43
C TRP A 60 -5.40 -13.86 14.75
N ASN A 61 -4.21 -13.57 14.21
CA ASN A 61 -3.39 -12.40 14.50
C ASN A 61 -2.94 -12.22 15.96
N TRP A 62 -3.13 -13.18 16.88
CA TRP A 62 -2.66 -13.06 18.26
C TRP A 62 -1.15 -13.34 18.37
N SER A 63 -0.44 -12.61 19.23
CA SER A 63 0.96 -12.94 19.54
C SER A 63 1.03 -14.20 20.40
N TYR A 64 2.12 -14.98 20.29
CA TYR A 64 2.31 -16.19 21.08
C TYR A 64 2.20 -15.90 22.58
N SER A 65 2.74 -14.76 23.03
CA SER A 65 2.61 -14.27 24.41
C SER A 65 1.18 -13.93 24.81
N THR A 66 0.35 -13.44 23.89
CA THR A 66 -1.09 -13.20 24.13
C THR A 66 -1.85 -14.51 24.23
N ILE A 67 -1.52 -15.51 23.40
CA ILE A 67 -2.13 -16.85 23.52
C ILE A 67 -1.73 -17.46 24.87
N GLU A 68 -0.45 -17.36 25.26
CA GLU A 68 0.06 -17.85 26.54
C GLU A 68 -0.68 -17.23 27.75
N ASP A 69 -0.92 -15.90 27.73
CA ASP A 69 -1.71 -15.18 28.74
C ASP A 69 -3.16 -15.72 28.89
N HIS A 70 -3.71 -16.36 27.84
CA HIS A 70 -5.10 -16.82 27.77
C HIS A 70 -5.27 -18.34 27.90
N LEU A 71 -4.21 -19.16 27.87
CA LEU A 71 -4.31 -20.64 27.81
C LEU A 71 -5.22 -21.26 28.89
N GLU A 72 -5.26 -20.70 30.09
CA GLU A 72 -6.16 -21.17 31.15
C GLU A 72 -7.65 -20.87 30.85
N LEU A 73 -7.97 -19.71 30.27
CA LEU A 73 -9.33 -19.40 29.82
C LEU A 73 -9.71 -20.23 28.59
N ILE A 74 -8.75 -20.51 27.70
CA ILE A 74 -8.95 -21.40 26.54
C ILE A 74 -9.29 -22.83 27.02
N ALA A 75 -8.58 -23.34 28.04
CA ALA A 75 -8.88 -24.63 28.67
C ALA A 75 -10.24 -24.64 29.40
N GLN A 76 -10.61 -23.55 30.09
CA GLN A 76 -11.94 -23.38 30.70
C GLN A 76 -13.10 -23.31 29.70
N CYS A 77 -12.79 -23.12 28.40
CA CYS A 77 -13.77 -23.10 27.31
C CYS A 77 -13.71 -24.37 26.45
N GLY A 78 -13.09 -25.46 26.93
CA GLY A 78 -13.12 -26.77 26.29
C GLY A 78 -12.31 -26.92 24.99
N TYR A 79 -11.53 -25.92 24.57
CA TYR A 79 -10.73 -26.02 23.34
C TYR A 79 -9.53 -26.95 23.54
N SER A 80 -9.47 -28.02 22.76
CA SER A 80 -8.41 -29.03 22.86
C SER A 80 -7.19 -28.69 21.98
N ALA A 81 -7.35 -27.77 21.03
CA ALA A 81 -6.25 -27.21 20.24
C ALA A 81 -6.42 -25.71 20.00
N ILE A 82 -5.31 -25.03 19.71
CA ILE A 82 -5.27 -23.66 19.19
C ILE A 82 -4.58 -23.64 17.82
N GLN A 83 -4.98 -22.72 16.95
CA GLN A 83 -4.27 -22.40 15.70
C GLN A 83 -3.71 -20.98 15.76
N THR A 84 -2.41 -20.83 15.51
CA THR A 84 -1.77 -19.52 15.28
C THR A 84 -1.88 -19.12 13.81
N SER A 85 -1.79 -17.82 13.53
CA SER A 85 -1.46 -17.33 12.17
C SER A 85 -0.01 -17.67 11.77
N PRO A 86 0.41 -17.47 10.50
CA PRO A 86 1.69 -17.95 9.99
C PRO A 86 2.94 -17.49 10.76
N ALA A 87 3.78 -18.44 11.16
CA ALA A 87 4.97 -18.20 11.98
C ALA A 87 6.23 -17.80 11.19
N GLN A 88 6.14 -17.77 9.85
CA GLN A 88 7.17 -17.22 8.95
C GLN A 88 7.32 -15.70 9.17
N GLN A 89 8.42 -15.10 8.70
CA GLN A 89 8.52 -13.65 8.72
C GLN A 89 7.60 -13.05 7.63
N PRO A 90 6.66 -12.14 7.97
CA PRO A 90 5.85 -11.43 6.98
C PRO A 90 6.67 -10.42 6.17
N LYS A 91 6.19 -10.10 4.96
CA LYS A 91 6.63 -8.90 4.24
C LYS A 91 6.11 -7.62 4.89
N ASP A 92 6.73 -6.49 4.56
CA ASP A 92 6.19 -5.14 4.81
C ASP A 92 5.74 -4.86 6.27
N TYR A 93 6.35 -5.53 7.26
CA TYR A 93 6.05 -5.37 8.69
C TYR A 93 6.18 -3.90 9.14
N ALA A 94 7.26 -3.25 8.73
CA ALA A 94 7.44 -1.81 8.80
C ALA A 94 7.46 -1.20 7.39
N TRP A 95 6.67 -0.14 7.17
CA TRP A 95 6.71 0.68 5.96
C TRP A 95 7.33 2.04 6.31
N GLU A 96 8.32 2.50 5.54
CA GLU A 96 9.07 3.75 5.82
C GLU A 96 9.62 3.84 7.27
N GLY A 97 9.87 2.69 7.90
CA GLY A 97 10.32 2.58 9.30
C GLY A 97 9.22 2.57 10.36
N VAL A 98 7.93 2.63 9.96
CA VAL A 98 6.76 2.62 10.86
C VAL A 98 6.04 1.28 10.77
N VAL A 99 5.79 0.62 11.91
CA VAL A 99 4.99 -0.62 11.97
C VAL A 99 3.50 -0.30 11.95
N GLY A 100 2.77 -0.91 11.02
CA GLY A 100 1.31 -0.86 10.98
C GLY A 100 0.70 -1.86 11.97
N MET A 101 0.10 -1.38 13.06
CA MET A 101 -0.55 -2.24 14.06
C MET A 101 -2.02 -2.54 13.78
N ASP A 102 -2.62 -1.94 12.74
CA ASP A 102 -4.04 -2.08 12.41
C ASP A 102 -4.33 -3.42 11.73
N VAL A 103 -5.21 -4.24 12.32
CA VAL A 103 -5.74 -5.48 11.72
C VAL A 103 -6.46 -5.17 10.42
N GLY A 104 -7.24 -4.08 10.40
CA GLY A 104 -8.17 -3.73 9.32
C GLY A 104 -9.64 -3.91 9.70
N PHE A 105 -10.51 -3.55 8.74
CA PHE A 105 -11.96 -3.61 8.86
C PHE A 105 -12.55 -4.65 7.88
N PRO A 106 -13.50 -5.50 8.32
CA PRO A 106 -14.19 -6.44 7.43
C PRO A 106 -14.92 -5.66 6.33
N SER A 107 -14.47 -5.81 5.09
CA SER A 107 -14.99 -5.10 3.92
C SER A 107 -14.58 -5.78 2.62
N CYS A 108 -15.26 -5.50 1.51
CA CYS A 108 -14.97 -6.07 0.19
C CYS A 108 -13.70 -5.50 -0.50
N GLY A 109 -12.67 -5.12 0.28
CA GLY A 109 -11.49 -4.41 -0.23
C GLY A 109 -10.26 -4.45 0.66
N GLY A 110 -10.11 -5.47 1.53
CA GLY A 110 -8.82 -5.83 2.17
C GLY A 110 -8.04 -4.70 2.85
N THR A 111 -8.56 -4.12 3.93
CA THR A 111 -7.84 -3.08 4.70
C THR A 111 -6.96 -3.67 5.81
N GLY A 112 -6.01 -2.88 6.33
CA GLY A 112 -5.14 -3.26 7.45
C GLY A 112 -3.91 -4.08 7.05
N ASN A 113 -3.35 -4.83 8.02
CA ASN A 113 -2.07 -5.53 7.88
C ASN A 113 -2.17 -7.07 7.97
N TRP A 114 -3.32 -7.65 8.31
CA TRP A 114 -3.48 -9.09 8.56
C TRP A 114 -2.93 -9.98 7.43
N TRP A 115 -3.21 -9.60 6.18
CA TRP A 115 -2.86 -10.34 4.96
C TRP A 115 -1.35 -10.39 4.70
N LYS A 116 -0.53 -9.56 5.37
CA LYS A 116 0.93 -9.60 5.26
C LYS A 116 1.54 -10.85 5.91
N LEU A 117 0.86 -11.46 6.89
CA LEU A 117 1.24 -12.77 7.44
C LEU A 117 1.13 -13.88 6.39
N TYR A 118 0.22 -13.74 5.43
CA TYR A 118 0.03 -14.65 4.30
C TYR A 118 0.93 -14.32 3.09
N GLN A 119 1.94 -13.48 3.30
CA GLN A 119 2.97 -13.13 2.33
C GLN A 119 4.36 -13.25 2.96
N PRO A 120 4.84 -14.49 3.19
CA PRO A 120 6.10 -14.75 3.87
C PRO A 120 7.32 -14.32 3.03
N VAL A 121 8.39 -13.95 3.72
CA VAL A 121 9.70 -13.67 3.12
C VAL A 121 10.78 -14.66 3.55
N THR A 122 10.42 -15.67 4.37
CA THR A 122 11.32 -16.73 4.83
C THR A 122 10.61 -18.11 4.83
N PHE A 123 11.40 -19.19 4.74
CA PHE A 123 11.00 -20.53 5.22
C PHE A 123 11.76 -20.85 6.53
N SER A 124 11.46 -20.07 7.56
CA SER A 124 11.96 -20.23 8.92
C SER A 124 11.02 -19.54 9.90
N VAL A 125 10.97 -19.98 11.16
CA VAL A 125 10.25 -19.27 12.22
C VAL A 125 10.87 -17.89 12.42
N CYS A 126 10.05 -16.85 12.49
CA CYS A 126 10.54 -15.49 12.71
C CYS A 126 11.24 -15.38 14.08
N ASN A 127 12.48 -14.85 14.10
CA ASN A 127 13.30 -14.80 15.32
C ASN A 127 14.07 -13.48 15.52
N ASN A 128 13.77 -12.46 14.71
CA ASN A 128 14.41 -11.13 14.71
C ASN A 128 13.46 -10.00 15.13
N GLY A 129 12.23 -10.33 15.54
CA GLY A 129 11.19 -9.37 15.95
C GLY A 129 10.40 -8.72 14.81
N ILE A 130 10.70 -9.05 13.54
CA ILE A 130 10.03 -8.48 12.36
C ILE A 130 8.69 -9.19 12.10
N THR A 131 7.81 -9.21 13.09
CA THR A 131 6.46 -9.81 13.03
C THR A 131 5.59 -9.32 14.18
N TRP A 132 4.27 -9.40 14.03
CA TRP A 132 3.30 -9.15 15.11
C TRP A 132 3.10 -10.36 16.05
N LEU A 133 3.57 -11.55 15.67
CA LEU A 133 3.26 -12.79 16.41
C LEU A 133 4.26 -13.10 17.54
N GLY A 134 5.53 -12.73 17.38
CA GLY A 134 6.60 -13.00 18.34
C GLY A 134 7.78 -13.76 17.74
N THR A 135 8.78 -14.02 18.57
CA THR A 135 10.00 -14.77 18.22
C THR A 135 9.81 -16.28 18.35
N LYS A 136 10.75 -17.06 17.80
CA LYS A 136 10.81 -18.51 17.96
C LYS A 136 10.80 -18.96 19.43
N ALA A 137 11.53 -18.26 20.29
CA ALA A 137 11.55 -18.55 21.73
C ALA A 137 10.20 -18.29 22.43
N GLU A 138 9.37 -17.39 21.89
CA GLU A 138 8.02 -17.14 22.39
C GLU A 138 7.01 -18.18 21.86
N LEU A 139 7.24 -18.76 20.67
CA LEU A 139 6.52 -19.95 20.20
C LEU A 139 6.89 -21.20 21.02
N GLU A 140 8.17 -21.41 21.31
CA GLU A 140 8.67 -22.47 22.20
C GLU A 140 8.04 -22.36 23.61
N SER A 141 7.93 -21.14 24.16
CA SER A 141 7.24 -20.87 25.43
C SER A 141 5.75 -21.21 25.36
N LEU A 142 5.05 -20.77 24.31
CA LEU A 142 3.63 -21.07 24.08
C LEU A 142 3.37 -22.58 24.02
N CYS A 143 4.10 -23.33 23.20
CA CYS A 143 3.92 -24.78 23.07
C CYS A 143 4.20 -25.51 24.39
N ALA A 144 5.30 -25.17 25.07
CA ALA A 144 5.63 -25.75 26.37
C ALA A 144 4.58 -25.44 27.45
N LYS A 145 3.94 -24.26 27.40
CA LYS A 145 2.85 -23.89 28.31
C LYS A 145 1.52 -24.54 27.91
N ALA A 146 1.23 -24.72 26.63
CA ALA A 146 -0.02 -25.32 26.13
C ALA A 146 -0.17 -26.79 26.56
N GLU A 147 0.90 -27.60 26.46
CA GLU A 147 0.93 -28.98 26.96
C GLU A 147 0.67 -29.04 28.49
N THR A 148 0.95 -27.99 29.28
CA THR A 148 0.57 -27.95 30.72
C THR A 148 -0.94 -27.89 30.97
N TYR A 149 -1.75 -27.52 29.98
CA TYR A 149 -3.21 -27.62 30.01
C TYR A 149 -3.75 -28.83 29.24
N GLY A 150 -2.92 -29.46 28.39
CA GLY A 150 -3.32 -30.47 27.41
C GLY A 150 -3.72 -29.90 26.04
N ILE A 151 -3.58 -28.59 25.85
CA ILE A 151 -3.91 -27.88 24.61
C ILE A 151 -2.81 -28.15 23.57
N LYS A 152 -3.22 -28.56 22.37
CA LYS A 152 -2.31 -28.80 21.23
C LYS A 152 -2.10 -27.53 20.41
N VAL A 153 -0.90 -27.34 19.85
CA VAL A 153 -0.58 -26.18 19.01
C VAL A 153 -0.56 -26.54 17.53
N ILE A 154 -1.41 -25.88 16.75
CA ILE A 154 -1.41 -25.90 15.29
C ILE A 154 -0.80 -24.59 14.80
N VAL A 155 0.10 -24.66 13.81
CA VAL A 155 0.63 -23.48 13.11
C VAL A 155 0.14 -23.45 11.67
N ASP A 156 -0.24 -22.26 11.22
CA ASP A 156 -0.56 -21.98 9.84
C ASP A 156 0.72 -21.87 8.99
N VAL A 157 0.75 -22.51 7.83
CA VAL A 157 1.94 -22.75 7.00
C VAL A 157 1.68 -22.27 5.57
N VAL A 158 2.39 -21.23 5.15
CA VAL A 158 2.31 -20.69 3.80
C VAL A 158 3.45 -21.28 2.97
N ALA A 159 3.14 -22.34 2.22
CA ALA A 159 4.10 -23.12 1.44
C ALA A 159 3.86 -23.09 -0.09
N ASN A 160 2.81 -22.39 -0.54
CA ASN A 160 2.46 -22.25 -1.96
C ASN A 160 3.22 -21.09 -2.63
N HIS A 161 3.30 -19.94 -1.95
CA HIS A 161 3.75 -18.67 -2.52
C HIS A 161 4.57 -17.86 -1.51
N MET A 162 5.20 -16.80 -1.98
CA MET A 162 5.98 -15.84 -1.16
C MET A 162 5.49 -14.41 -1.36
N GLY A 163 6.01 -13.47 -0.56
CA GLY A 163 5.60 -12.07 -0.63
C GLY A 163 5.92 -11.37 -1.95
N ASN A 164 4.96 -10.54 -2.41
CA ASN A 164 5.00 -9.82 -3.68
C ASN A 164 5.49 -8.36 -3.54
N ILE A 165 5.79 -7.69 -4.66
CA ILE A 165 6.03 -6.23 -4.73
C ILE A 165 4.76 -5.50 -5.17
N THR A 166 4.21 -5.84 -6.33
CA THR A 166 3.01 -5.21 -6.92
C THR A 166 1.84 -6.18 -7.02
N GLY A 167 2.11 -7.49 -7.07
CA GLY A 167 1.12 -8.54 -7.15
C GLY A 167 0.61 -8.82 -8.56
N TRP A 168 -0.23 -9.86 -8.64
CA TRP A 168 -0.93 -10.32 -9.84
C TRP A 168 0.03 -10.69 -11.00
N LYS A 169 1.22 -11.21 -10.68
CA LYS A 169 2.26 -11.59 -11.64
C LYS A 169 3.06 -12.80 -11.15
N ASN A 170 3.09 -13.87 -11.93
CA ASN A 170 4.08 -14.94 -11.78
C ASN A 170 5.36 -14.58 -12.56
N ASN A 171 6.10 -13.56 -12.11
CA ASN A 171 7.41 -13.23 -12.67
C ASN A 171 8.43 -12.85 -11.58
N LEU A 172 9.72 -13.07 -11.87
CA LEU A 172 10.82 -12.86 -10.92
C LEU A 172 10.93 -11.40 -10.45
N SER A 173 10.51 -10.44 -11.28
CA SER A 173 10.54 -9.01 -10.94
C SER A 173 9.44 -8.56 -9.97
N ASP A 174 8.47 -9.42 -9.66
CA ASP A 174 7.43 -9.16 -8.64
C ASP A 174 7.70 -9.86 -7.30
N VAL A 175 8.75 -10.68 -7.21
CA VAL A 175 9.20 -11.28 -5.93
C VAL A 175 9.71 -10.19 -4.99
N SER A 176 9.21 -10.16 -3.75
CA SER A 176 9.67 -9.18 -2.76
C SER A 176 11.17 -9.33 -2.48
N LYS A 177 11.90 -8.23 -2.62
CA LYS A 177 13.35 -8.15 -2.33
C LYS A 177 13.69 -8.60 -0.90
N GLN A 178 12.74 -8.51 0.01
CA GLN A 178 12.86 -8.99 1.39
C GLN A 178 13.13 -10.50 1.48
N VAL A 179 12.73 -11.31 0.49
CA VAL A 179 13.10 -12.73 0.39
C VAL A 179 14.62 -12.88 0.33
N GLY A 180 15.29 -12.05 -0.46
CA GLY A 180 16.75 -12.03 -0.57
C GLY A 180 17.47 -11.25 0.53
N GLU A 181 16.82 -10.25 1.14
CA GLU A 181 17.37 -9.47 2.25
C GLU A 181 17.46 -10.29 3.55
N TYR A 182 16.44 -11.11 3.84
CA TYR A 182 16.31 -11.80 5.13
C TYR A 182 16.61 -13.30 5.09
N TRP A 183 16.65 -13.95 3.92
CA TRP A 183 16.78 -15.40 3.85
C TRP A 183 17.54 -15.97 2.65
N ASN A 184 17.08 -15.78 1.41
CA ASN A 184 17.65 -16.46 0.24
C ASN A 184 17.75 -15.53 -1.00
N PRO A 185 18.92 -14.93 -1.26
CA PRO A 185 19.10 -14.02 -2.40
C PRO A 185 19.09 -14.72 -3.76
N ASP A 186 19.39 -16.03 -3.82
CA ASP A 186 19.40 -16.77 -5.08
C ASP A 186 18.00 -16.78 -5.73
N MET A 187 16.94 -16.83 -4.90
CA MET A 187 15.53 -16.77 -5.33
C MET A 187 15.11 -15.43 -5.98
N LEU A 188 15.95 -14.39 -5.94
CA LEU A 188 15.77 -13.14 -6.70
C LEU A 188 16.47 -13.15 -8.07
N THR A 189 17.16 -14.25 -8.43
CA THR A 189 17.99 -14.34 -9.65
C THR A 189 17.83 -15.66 -10.42
N ASP A 190 17.43 -16.74 -9.74
CA ASP A 190 17.11 -18.04 -10.34
C ASP A 190 15.58 -18.20 -10.49
N GLU A 191 15.11 -18.15 -11.74
CA GLU A 191 13.70 -18.34 -12.09
C GLU A 191 13.17 -19.74 -11.77
N THR A 192 14.03 -20.75 -11.65
CA THR A 192 13.60 -22.15 -11.47
C THR A 192 13.00 -22.46 -10.09
N PHE A 193 13.08 -21.54 -9.14
CA PHE A 193 12.36 -21.62 -7.85
C PHE A 193 10.86 -21.29 -7.95
N TRP A 194 10.36 -20.86 -9.12
CA TRP A 194 9.02 -20.27 -9.28
C TRP A 194 8.29 -20.81 -10.52
N HIS A 195 6.96 -20.83 -10.51
CA HIS A 195 6.15 -21.11 -11.69
C HIS A 195 6.02 -19.86 -12.60
N ILE A 196 7.13 -19.41 -13.19
CA ILE A 196 7.18 -18.21 -14.05
C ILE A 196 6.31 -18.38 -15.31
N ASN A 197 5.17 -17.68 -15.38
CA ASN A 197 4.25 -17.69 -16.51
C ASN A 197 3.24 -16.51 -16.46
N THR A 198 2.29 -16.48 -17.40
CA THR A 198 1.23 -15.45 -17.49
C THR A 198 -0.17 -15.98 -17.19
N ARG A 199 -0.28 -17.16 -16.55
CA ARG A 199 -1.55 -17.81 -16.19
C ARG A 199 -2.00 -17.32 -14.82
N PHE A 200 -3.31 -17.22 -14.61
CA PHE A 200 -3.94 -16.91 -13.32
C PHE A 200 -4.79 -18.07 -12.82
N VAL A 201 -4.97 -18.17 -11.50
CA VAL A 201 -5.84 -19.19 -10.88
C VAL A 201 -7.33 -19.06 -11.20
N HIS A 202 -7.70 -18.09 -12.05
CA HIS A 202 -9.08 -17.82 -12.47
C HIS A 202 -9.23 -17.68 -13.99
N ASP A 203 -8.23 -18.10 -14.78
CA ASP A 203 -8.32 -18.13 -16.25
C ASP A 203 -9.31 -19.22 -16.75
N ASP A 204 -9.29 -20.38 -16.10
CA ASP A 204 -10.13 -21.54 -16.41
C ASP A 204 -10.28 -22.48 -15.18
N ASP A 205 -11.22 -23.42 -15.23
CA ASP A 205 -11.46 -24.44 -14.19
C ASP A 205 -10.43 -25.60 -14.16
N SER A 206 -9.27 -25.45 -14.81
CA SER A 206 -8.28 -26.54 -14.90
C SER A 206 -7.32 -26.57 -13.70
N ARG A 207 -6.90 -27.78 -13.33
CA ARG A 207 -5.91 -28.00 -12.26
C ARG A 207 -4.61 -27.23 -12.48
N ILE A 208 -4.10 -27.16 -13.71
CA ILE A 208 -2.89 -26.39 -14.06
C ILE A 208 -3.07 -24.87 -13.85
N SER A 209 -4.28 -24.31 -13.94
CA SER A 209 -4.55 -22.93 -13.52
C SER A 209 -4.51 -22.77 -12.02
N PHE A 210 -5.16 -23.67 -11.29
CA PHE A 210 -5.13 -23.59 -9.83
C PHE A 210 -3.73 -23.83 -9.26
N THR A 211 -2.89 -24.70 -9.84
CA THR A 211 -1.60 -25.09 -9.23
C THR A 211 -0.34 -24.51 -9.84
N MET A 212 -0.44 -23.76 -10.93
CA MET A 212 0.73 -23.12 -11.57
C MET A 212 0.47 -21.65 -11.92
N GLY A 213 -0.76 -21.16 -11.72
CA GLY A 213 -1.19 -19.80 -12.05
C GLY A 213 -1.04 -18.83 -10.89
N CYS A 214 -0.93 -17.54 -11.19
CA CYS A 214 -0.83 -16.51 -10.16
C CYS A 214 -2.18 -16.31 -9.43
N MET A 215 -2.15 -16.35 -8.10
CA MET A 215 -3.29 -15.97 -7.24
C MET A 215 -3.22 -14.52 -6.73
N GLY A 216 -2.22 -13.76 -7.17
CA GLY A 216 -1.87 -12.44 -6.64
C GLY A 216 -0.45 -12.38 -6.06
N MET A 217 0.16 -13.52 -5.77
CA MET A 217 1.51 -13.69 -5.22
C MET A 217 2.39 -14.55 -6.15
N PRO A 218 3.72 -14.37 -6.16
CA PRO A 218 4.66 -15.27 -6.83
C PRO A 218 4.55 -16.72 -6.34
N ASP A 219 4.13 -17.59 -7.25
CA ASP A 219 3.88 -19.01 -7.05
C ASP A 219 5.19 -19.83 -7.09
N LEU A 220 5.41 -20.70 -6.09
CA LEU A 220 6.65 -21.47 -5.93
C LEU A 220 6.66 -22.71 -6.83
N ASN A 221 7.83 -23.07 -7.35
CA ASN A 221 8.04 -24.35 -8.02
C ASN A 221 8.11 -25.48 -6.98
N THR A 222 6.93 -25.98 -6.59
CA THR A 222 6.70 -27.07 -5.62
C THR A 222 7.22 -28.43 -6.08
N ALA A 223 7.48 -28.60 -7.38
CA ALA A 223 8.21 -29.74 -7.93
C ALA A 223 9.74 -29.65 -7.74
N ASP A 224 10.31 -28.47 -7.40
CA ASP A 224 11.74 -28.35 -7.16
C ASP A 224 12.16 -28.91 -5.79
N SER A 225 13.08 -29.88 -5.82
CA SER A 225 13.61 -30.54 -4.63
C SER A 225 14.23 -29.61 -3.58
N ARG A 226 14.69 -28.41 -3.96
CA ARG A 226 15.18 -27.36 -3.05
C ARG A 226 14.02 -26.72 -2.30
N VAL A 227 12.95 -26.33 -3.01
CA VAL A 227 11.71 -25.78 -2.44
C VAL A 227 11.10 -26.77 -1.45
N GLN A 228 10.93 -28.03 -1.85
CA GLN A 228 10.46 -29.09 -0.94
C GLN A 228 11.36 -29.27 0.28
N THR A 229 12.68 -29.05 0.14
CA THR A 229 13.65 -29.15 1.25
C THR A 229 13.54 -27.94 2.20
N TYR A 230 13.31 -26.74 1.69
CA TYR A 230 13.04 -25.55 2.52
C TYR A 230 11.77 -25.74 3.35
N VAL A 231 10.68 -26.21 2.74
CA VAL A 231 9.42 -26.52 3.45
C VAL A 231 9.66 -27.61 4.51
N LYS A 232 10.31 -28.74 4.16
CA LYS A 232 10.62 -29.81 5.13
C LYS A 232 11.44 -29.30 6.33
N ASN A 233 12.42 -28.44 6.09
CA ASN A 233 13.24 -27.87 7.16
C ASN A 233 12.42 -26.93 8.06
N TYR A 234 11.53 -26.12 7.49
CA TYR A 234 10.63 -25.26 8.25
C TYR A 234 9.62 -26.04 9.10
N LEU A 235 9.02 -27.11 8.57
CA LEU A 235 8.13 -27.98 9.36
C LEU A 235 8.87 -28.69 10.49
N ASN A 236 10.11 -29.14 10.25
CA ASN A 236 10.95 -29.71 11.31
C ASN A 236 11.30 -28.66 12.37
N GLU A 237 11.55 -27.40 11.98
CA GLU A 237 11.77 -26.31 12.94
C GLU A 237 10.53 -26.05 13.81
N LEU A 238 9.33 -26.06 13.25
CA LEU A 238 8.08 -25.93 14.02
C LEU A 238 7.88 -27.10 14.98
N ILE A 239 8.14 -28.34 14.55
CA ILE A 239 8.10 -29.54 15.40
C ILE A 239 9.10 -29.40 16.55
N ASP A 240 10.29 -28.84 16.30
CA ASP A 240 11.30 -28.58 17.34
C ASP A 240 10.93 -27.43 18.29
N CYS A 241 10.02 -26.54 17.90
CA CYS A 241 9.36 -25.60 18.82
C CYS A 241 8.26 -26.25 19.69
N GLY A 242 7.88 -27.50 19.41
CA GLY A 242 6.80 -28.21 20.11
C GLY A 242 5.42 -28.12 19.46
N VAL A 243 5.34 -27.81 18.15
CA VAL A 243 4.06 -27.75 17.41
C VAL A 243 3.52 -29.17 17.13
N ASP A 244 2.23 -29.38 17.37
CA ASP A 244 1.51 -30.66 17.23
C ASP A 244 0.84 -30.87 15.86
N GLY A 245 0.66 -29.81 15.08
CA GLY A 245 0.05 -29.92 13.76
C GLY A 245 0.13 -28.67 12.88
N PHE A 246 -0.35 -28.82 11.64
CA PHE A 246 -0.27 -27.79 10.60
C PHE A 246 -1.60 -27.55 9.89
N ARG A 247 -1.92 -26.27 9.65
CA ARG A 247 -2.88 -25.82 8.61
C ARG A 247 -2.07 -25.37 7.41
N PHE A 248 -2.21 -26.03 6.26
CA PHE A 248 -1.59 -25.56 5.02
C PHE A 248 -2.47 -24.52 4.35
N ASP A 249 -1.94 -23.31 4.25
CA ASP A 249 -2.52 -22.21 3.47
C ASP A 249 -2.60 -22.57 1.99
N ALA A 250 -3.67 -22.12 1.33
CA ALA A 250 -3.88 -22.26 -0.10
C ALA A 250 -3.66 -23.69 -0.67
N ALA A 251 -3.78 -24.75 0.14
CA ALA A 251 -3.31 -26.10 -0.21
C ALA A 251 -3.85 -26.65 -1.56
N LYS A 252 -5.07 -26.24 -1.94
CA LYS A 252 -5.67 -26.48 -3.28
C LYS A 252 -4.76 -26.11 -4.47
N HIS A 253 -3.85 -25.16 -4.26
CA HIS A 253 -2.98 -24.55 -5.26
C HIS A 253 -1.59 -25.22 -5.32
N ILE A 254 -1.30 -26.24 -4.50
CA ILE A 254 -0.14 -27.11 -4.71
C ILE A 254 -0.61 -28.43 -5.33
N GLU A 255 0.03 -28.84 -6.42
CA GLU A 255 -0.25 -30.06 -7.18
C GLU A 255 -0.12 -31.35 -6.36
N THR A 256 -0.76 -32.41 -6.85
CA THR A 256 -0.76 -33.75 -6.25
C THR A 256 -0.14 -34.78 -7.20
N PRO A 257 0.29 -35.95 -6.71
CA PRO A 257 0.75 -37.05 -7.57
C PRO A 257 -0.33 -37.66 -8.48
N ASP A 258 -1.60 -37.26 -8.29
CA ASP A 258 -2.75 -37.71 -9.08
C ASP A 258 -3.16 -36.70 -10.18
N ASP A 259 -2.51 -35.53 -10.24
CA ASP A 259 -2.67 -34.55 -11.32
C ASP A 259 -1.98 -35.01 -12.63
N ASP A 260 -2.09 -34.22 -13.72
CA ASP A 260 -1.49 -34.60 -15.00
C ASP A 260 0.05 -34.70 -14.89
N PRO A 261 0.68 -35.81 -15.34
CA PRO A 261 2.13 -36.02 -15.25
C PRO A 261 3.04 -35.00 -15.94
N SER A 262 2.50 -34.02 -16.69
CA SER A 262 3.24 -32.89 -17.24
C SER A 262 3.54 -31.77 -16.22
N TYR A 263 2.83 -31.72 -15.09
CA TYR A 263 3.09 -30.77 -13.99
C TYR A 263 2.92 -31.34 -12.57
N ALA A 264 2.38 -32.55 -12.40
CA ALA A 264 2.28 -33.22 -11.11
C ALA A 264 3.64 -33.46 -10.42
N SER A 265 3.66 -33.42 -9.07
CA SER A 265 4.87 -33.62 -8.28
C SER A 265 4.66 -34.55 -7.06
N ASP A 266 5.76 -34.86 -6.36
CA ASP A 266 5.75 -35.60 -5.10
C ASP A 266 5.68 -34.70 -3.84
N PHE A 267 5.38 -33.40 -3.97
CA PHE A 267 5.41 -32.43 -2.86
C PHE A 267 4.70 -32.96 -1.60
N TRP A 268 3.42 -33.28 -1.68
CA TRP A 268 2.63 -33.73 -0.53
C TRP A 268 3.16 -35.03 0.11
N PRO A 269 3.39 -36.14 -0.62
CA PRO A 269 3.97 -37.34 -0.01
C PRO A 269 5.42 -37.15 0.47
N ASN A 270 6.24 -36.29 -0.13
CA ASN A 270 7.62 -36.07 0.33
C ASN A 270 7.64 -35.22 1.62
N VAL A 271 6.99 -34.06 1.58
CA VAL A 271 6.95 -33.10 2.68
C VAL A 271 6.22 -33.67 3.90
N LEU A 272 5.01 -34.22 3.72
CA LEU A 272 4.19 -34.64 4.86
C LEU A 272 4.61 -35.96 5.48
N ASN A 273 5.14 -36.93 4.71
CA ASN A 273 5.68 -38.15 5.31
C ASN A 273 6.99 -37.86 6.05
N SER A 274 7.81 -36.90 5.59
CA SER A 274 8.99 -36.42 6.32
C SER A 274 8.59 -35.80 7.66
N ALA A 275 7.67 -34.82 7.65
CA ALA A 275 7.21 -34.14 8.87
C ALA A 275 6.55 -35.10 9.88
N LYS A 276 5.66 -36.00 9.40
CA LYS A 276 5.03 -37.03 10.24
C LYS A 276 6.05 -37.97 10.86
N SER A 277 7.06 -38.40 10.10
CA SER A 277 8.13 -39.28 10.61
C SER A 277 8.99 -38.55 11.65
N TYR A 278 9.32 -37.28 11.43
CA TYR A 278 10.09 -36.46 12.36
C TYR A 278 9.33 -36.27 13.68
N TYR A 279 8.09 -35.78 13.63
CA TYR A 279 7.22 -35.63 14.81
C TYR A 279 7.04 -36.96 15.56
N LYS A 280 6.73 -38.06 14.85
CA LYS A 280 6.57 -39.39 15.47
C LYS A 280 7.84 -39.85 16.19
N SER A 281 9.02 -39.50 15.69
CA SER A 281 10.31 -39.81 16.33
C SER A 281 10.65 -38.91 17.54
N LYS A 282 10.03 -37.73 17.63
CA LYS A 282 10.20 -36.75 18.72
C LYS A 282 9.22 -36.98 19.87
N THR A 283 7.93 -37.19 19.56
CA THR A 283 6.83 -37.19 20.54
C THR A 283 6.21 -38.56 20.78
N GLY A 284 6.34 -39.49 19.82
CA GLY A 284 5.57 -40.74 19.80
C GLY A 284 4.08 -40.57 19.45
N LYS A 285 3.55 -39.34 19.44
CA LYS A 285 2.19 -38.97 18.98
C LYS A 285 2.14 -38.97 17.44
N ASP A 286 0.95 -38.98 16.84
CA ASP A 286 0.77 -38.80 15.38
C ASP A 286 0.54 -37.31 15.05
N LEU A 287 1.19 -36.79 14.01
CA LEU A 287 1.12 -35.37 13.63
C LEU A 287 -0.22 -35.07 12.93
N TYR A 288 -0.96 -34.07 13.43
CA TYR A 288 -2.17 -33.58 12.78
C TYR A 288 -1.84 -32.65 11.61
N VAL A 289 -2.49 -32.85 10.46
CA VAL A 289 -2.32 -31.97 9.29
C VAL A 289 -3.64 -31.82 8.57
N TYR A 290 -4.04 -30.58 8.32
CA TYR A 290 -5.11 -30.25 7.38
C TYR A 290 -4.69 -29.17 6.39
N GLY A 291 -5.36 -29.11 5.24
CA GLY A 291 -5.14 -28.10 4.22
C GLY A 291 -6.41 -27.34 3.87
N GLU A 292 -6.25 -26.07 3.52
CA GLU A 292 -7.34 -25.28 2.98
C GLU A 292 -7.62 -25.64 1.52
N ILE A 293 -8.84 -26.14 1.28
CA ILE A 293 -9.32 -26.53 -0.04
C ILE A 293 -10.74 -26.00 -0.22
N LEU A 294 -10.84 -24.70 -0.48
CA LEU A 294 -12.12 -24.01 -0.67
C LEU A 294 -12.87 -24.56 -1.88
N ASN A 295 -14.12 -24.96 -1.66
CA ASN A 295 -15.02 -25.70 -2.56
C ASN A 295 -15.49 -24.96 -3.85
N THR A 296 -14.78 -23.91 -4.27
CA THR A 296 -15.18 -22.94 -5.30
C THR A 296 -14.70 -23.24 -6.73
N VAL A 297 -14.20 -24.45 -6.99
CA VAL A 297 -13.69 -24.87 -8.30
C VAL A 297 -14.51 -26.03 -8.87
N GLY A 298 -14.67 -26.08 -10.19
CA GLY A 298 -15.71 -26.86 -10.87
C GLY A 298 -15.78 -28.38 -10.59
N ASP A 299 -16.89 -28.98 -11.00
CA ASP A 299 -17.38 -30.33 -10.62
C ASP A 299 -16.45 -31.54 -10.95
N ASN A 300 -15.26 -31.31 -11.51
CA ASN A 300 -14.29 -32.34 -11.90
C ASN A 300 -13.04 -32.40 -10.98
N PHE A 301 -13.10 -31.85 -9.77
CA PHE A 301 -12.00 -31.86 -8.79
C PHE A 301 -12.07 -33.08 -7.84
N ASP A 302 -11.06 -33.96 -7.88
CA ASP A 302 -10.96 -35.09 -6.93
C ASP A 302 -10.19 -34.72 -5.64
N ILE A 303 -10.94 -34.57 -4.55
CA ILE A 303 -10.43 -34.37 -3.19
C ILE A 303 -9.57 -35.55 -2.66
N SER A 304 -9.60 -36.72 -3.33
CA SER A 304 -8.81 -37.89 -2.90
C SER A 304 -7.31 -37.61 -2.93
N GLY A 305 -6.81 -36.81 -3.88
CA GLY A 305 -5.41 -36.41 -3.99
C GLY A 305 -4.85 -35.77 -2.72
N TYR A 306 -5.71 -35.07 -1.95
CA TYR A 306 -5.34 -34.43 -0.69
C TYR A 306 -5.71 -35.27 0.53
N THR A 307 -6.91 -35.87 0.55
CA THR A 307 -7.39 -36.65 1.72
C THR A 307 -6.60 -37.94 1.97
N LYS A 308 -5.77 -38.38 1.01
CA LYS A 308 -4.68 -39.38 1.22
C LYS A 308 -3.68 -38.94 2.28
N TYR A 309 -3.34 -37.65 2.36
CA TYR A 309 -2.23 -37.12 3.14
C TYR A 309 -2.64 -36.23 4.33
N MET A 310 -3.79 -35.57 4.25
CA MET A 310 -4.27 -34.57 5.23
C MET A 310 -5.79 -34.69 5.45
N SER A 311 -6.33 -33.93 6.39
CA SER A 311 -7.75 -33.53 6.39
C SER A 311 -7.93 -32.23 5.59
N VAL A 312 -9.16 -31.89 5.23
CA VAL A 312 -9.47 -30.79 4.29
C VAL A 312 -10.65 -29.94 4.80
N THR A 313 -10.65 -28.65 4.50
CA THR A 313 -11.77 -27.76 4.87
C THR A 313 -13.05 -28.09 4.11
N ASP A 314 -14.12 -28.51 4.79
CA ASP A 314 -15.47 -28.57 4.20
C ASP A 314 -16.23 -27.26 4.46
N ASN A 315 -15.70 -26.19 3.88
CA ASN A 315 -16.29 -24.85 4.00
C ASN A 315 -17.71 -24.77 3.41
N ASN A 316 -18.10 -25.71 2.53
CA ASN A 316 -19.45 -25.78 1.99
C ASN A 316 -20.46 -26.20 3.07
N ALA A 317 -20.13 -27.21 3.89
CA ALA A 317 -21.00 -27.64 4.98
C ALA A 317 -21.15 -26.53 6.03
N GLY A 318 -20.03 -25.95 6.47
CA GLY A 318 -19.99 -24.85 7.43
C GLY A 318 -20.76 -23.59 6.97
N ASN A 319 -20.37 -23.03 5.82
CA ASN A 319 -20.98 -21.79 5.32
C ASN A 319 -22.50 -21.96 5.09
N LYS A 320 -22.97 -23.11 4.59
CA LYS A 320 -24.42 -23.34 4.40
C LYS A 320 -25.19 -23.44 5.71
N THR A 321 -24.60 -24.01 6.76
CA THR A 321 -25.20 -23.98 8.10
C THR A 321 -25.32 -22.54 8.61
N LEU A 322 -24.28 -21.71 8.45
CA LEU A 322 -24.34 -20.30 8.87
C LEU A 322 -25.36 -19.46 8.06
N GLU A 323 -25.41 -19.61 6.73
CA GLU A 323 -26.37 -18.86 5.90
C GLU A 323 -27.83 -19.25 6.24
N GLY A 324 -28.10 -20.54 6.53
CA GLY A 324 -29.40 -20.98 7.03
C GLY A 324 -29.75 -20.39 8.40
N VAL A 325 -28.78 -20.38 9.33
CA VAL A 325 -28.93 -19.75 10.65
C VAL A 325 -29.21 -18.25 10.55
N ARG A 326 -28.51 -17.52 9.66
CA ARG A 326 -28.75 -16.09 9.37
C ARG A 326 -30.10 -15.83 8.69
N GLY A 327 -30.62 -16.80 7.95
CA GLY A 327 -32.01 -16.84 7.48
C GLY A 327 -33.04 -17.18 8.59
N ASN A 328 -32.62 -17.21 9.86
CA ASN A 328 -33.39 -17.67 11.02
C ASN A 328 -34.08 -19.03 10.80
N THR A 329 -33.39 -19.93 10.08
CA THR A 329 -33.89 -21.26 9.73
C THR A 329 -33.06 -22.32 10.45
N PRO A 330 -33.68 -23.22 11.24
CA PRO A 330 -33.00 -24.39 11.81
C PRO A 330 -32.20 -25.15 10.73
N SER A 331 -30.93 -25.39 11.03
CA SER A 331 -29.93 -25.89 10.07
C SER A 331 -28.92 -26.80 10.78
N THR A 332 -28.32 -27.73 10.03
CA THR A 332 -27.24 -28.63 10.47
C THR A 332 -26.21 -28.84 9.33
N PRO A 333 -24.97 -29.27 9.60
CA PRO A 333 -23.95 -29.48 8.57
C PRO A 333 -24.30 -30.59 7.58
N ALA A 334 -24.38 -30.24 6.28
CA ALA A 334 -24.50 -31.19 5.19
C ALA A 334 -23.11 -31.47 4.58
N LEU A 335 -22.40 -32.44 5.14
CA LEU A 335 -21.04 -32.80 4.73
C LEU A 335 -20.95 -33.21 3.25
N LYS A 336 -19.95 -32.66 2.55
CA LYS A 336 -19.47 -33.08 1.23
C LYS A 336 -18.39 -34.17 1.35
N TYR A 337 -17.62 -34.18 2.44
CA TYR A 337 -16.51 -35.12 2.67
C TYR A 337 -16.74 -35.97 3.93
N PRO A 338 -16.05 -37.13 4.10
CA PRO A 338 -16.13 -37.90 5.35
C PRO A 338 -15.73 -37.06 6.56
N ALA A 339 -16.44 -37.20 7.69
CA ALA A 339 -16.16 -36.43 8.91
C ALA A 339 -14.69 -36.53 9.34
N ASN A 340 -14.14 -37.76 9.38
CA ASN A 340 -12.73 -38.07 9.68
C ASN A 340 -11.71 -37.65 8.61
N LYS A 341 -12.13 -36.79 7.67
CA LYS A 341 -11.32 -36.09 6.68
C LYS A 341 -11.65 -34.60 6.59
N SER A 342 -12.61 -34.13 7.40
CA SER A 342 -13.15 -32.78 7.33
C SER A 342 -12.61 -31.93 8.47
N VAL A 343 -12.41 -30.65 8.16
CA VAL A 343 -12.35 -29.55 9.12
C VAL A 343 -13.48 -28.58 8.80
N LEU A 344 -14.30 -28.27 9.79
CA LEU A 344 -15.49 -27.43 9.68
C LEU A 344 -15.26 -26.06 10.31
N TRP A 345 -16.16 -25.11 10.03
CA TRP A 345 -16.23 -23.83 10.73
C TRP A 345 -17.64 -23.26 10.62
N ALA A 346 -18.02 -22.34 11.51
CA ALA A 346 -19.13 -21.44 11.24
C ALA A 346 -18.73 -20.40 10.18
N GLU A 347 -17.50 -19.89 10.29
CA GLU A 347 -16.86 -18.96 9.36
C GLU A 347 -15.33 -19.08 9.44
N SER A 348 -14.63 -18.67 8.38
CA SER A 348 -13.17 -18.47 8.41
C SER A 348 -12.81 -16.99 8.52
N HIS A 349 -11.51 -16.73 8.72
CA HIS A 349 -10.98 -15.39 8.69
C HIS A 349 -11.21 -14.68 7.34
N ASP A 350 -11.11 -15.40 6.22
CA ASP A 350 -11.48 -14.90 4.89
C ASP A 350 -12.98 -14.67 4.73
N THR A 351 -13.85 -15.58 5.17
CA THR A 351 -15.29 -15.34 4.96
C THR A 351 -15.78 -14.11 5.71
N TYR A 352 -15.12 -13.76 6.82
CA TYR A 352 -15.38 -12.56 7.61
C TYR A 352 -14.68 -11.30 7.03
N MET A 353 -13.38 -11.37 6.76
CA MET A 353 -12.62 -10.22 6.26
C MET A 353 -12.96 -9.88 4.81
N ASN A 354 -13.26 -10.87 3.97
CA ASN A 354 -13.37 -10.77 2.52
C ASN A 354 -14.75 -11.17 1.93
N GLU A 355 -15.54 -12.06 2.54
CA GLU A 355 -16.80 -12.58 1.93
C GLU A 355 -18.12 -12.24 2.68
N SER A 356 -19.00 -13.24 2.93
CA SER A 356 -20.37 -13.06 3.44
C SER A 356 -20.53 -13.20 4.96
N SER A 357 -19.66 -13.90 5.68
CA SER A 357 -19.91 -14.18 7.10
C SER A 357 -19.80 -12.94 8.01
N ARG A 358 -19.18 -11.86 7.50
CA ARG A 358 -19.21 -10.51 8.12
C ARG A 358 -20.63 -10.01 8.41
N TYR A 359 -21.62 -10.49 7.66
CA TYR A 359 -23.04 -10.13 7.79
C TYR A 359 -23.77 -10.96 8.87
N ALA A 360 -23.07 -11.87 9.56
CA ALA A 360 -23.61 -12.69 10.65
C ALA A 360 -23.47 -12.01 12.01
N SER A 361 -24.54 -12.01 12.80
CA SER A 361 -24.49 -11.70 14.24
C SER A 361 -23.62 -12.71 14.99
N ASP A 362 -23.04 -12.32 16.12
CA ASP A 362 -22.33 -13.23 17.01
C ASP A 362 -23.28 -14.33 17.53
N ARG A 363 -24.56 -14.00 17.68
CA ARG A 363 -25.67 -14.96 17.86
C ARG A 363 -25.72 -16.01 16.75
N ALA A 364 -25.67 -15.62 15.49
CA ALA A 364 -25.70 -16.56 14.37
C ALA A 364 -24.44 -17.44 14.32
N ILE A 365 -23.27 -16.90 14.68
CA ILE A 365 -22.03 -17.69 14.81
C ILE A 365 -22.16 -18.75 15.90
N ILE A 366 -22.59 -18.39 17.13
CA ILE A 366 -22.70 -19.35 18.24
C ILE A 366 -23.81 -20.39 17.95
N ARG A 367 -24.93 -19.99 17.33
CA ARG A 367 -25.99 -20.92 16.88
C ARG A 367 -25.50 -21.90 15.82
N ALA A 368 -24.68 -21.47 14.86
CA ALA A 368 -24.08 -22.36 13.86
C ALA A 368 -23.01 -23.27 14.48
N TRP A 369 -22.20 -22.73 15.41
CA TRP A 369 -21.15 -23.46 16.14
C TRP A 369 -21.69 -24.70 16.85
N ALA A 370 -22.84 -24.59 17.52
CA ALA A 370 -23.49 -25.71 18.23
C ALA A 370 -23.64 -26.99 17.38
N ALA A 371 -23.96 -26.84 16.08
CA ALA A 371 -24.12 -27.95 15.14
C ALA A 371 -22.82 -28.31 14.40
N VAL A 372 -22.01 -27.29 14.06
CA VAL A 372 -20.71 -27.43 13.38
C VAL A 372 -19.68 -28.20 14.21
N GLU A 373 -19.56 -27.89 15.50
CA GLU A 373 -18.59 -28.50 16.42
C GLU A 373 -18.92 -29.95 16.78
N ASN A 374 -20.17 -30.38 16.64
CA ASN A 374 -20.63 -31.66 17.20
C ASN A 374 -20.89 -32.77 16.17
N VAL A 375 -20.21 -32.70 15.02
CA VAL A 375 -20.18 -33.75 14.00
C VAL A 375 -19.15 -34.82 14.38
N ASP A 376 -19.58 -36.05 14.64
CA ASP A 376 -18.70 -37.13 15.13
C ASP A 376 -17.53 -37.41 14.15
N ASN A 377 -16.30 -37.32 14.67
CA ASN A 377 -15.02 -37.46 13.97
C ASN A 377 -14.62 -36.28 13.06
N ALA A 378 -15.25 -35.11 13.15
CA ALA A 378 -14.80 -33.89 12.47
C ALA A 378 -14.17 -32.91 13.45
N ALA A 379 -13.08 -32.25 13.04
CA ALA A 379 -12.57 -31.08 13.76
C ALA A 379 -13.36 -29.85 13.34
N ALA A 380 -13.55 -28.88 14.24
CA ALA A 380 -14.08 -27.58 13.85
C ALA A 380 -13.22 -26.43 14.37
N LEU A 381 -13.22 -25.33 13.61
CA LEU A 381 -12.40 -24.15 13.84
C LEU A 381 -13.28 -22.98 14.27
N PHE A 382 -13.15 -22.54 15.53
CA PHE A 382 -13.79 -21.31 16.00
C PHE A 382 -12.92 -20.11 15.62
N TYR A 383 -13.42 -19.27 14.72
CA TYR A 383 -12.73 -18.04 14.33
C TYR A 383 -12.89 -16.91 15.37
N VAL A 384 -11.78 -16.38 15.89
CA VAL A 384 -11.80 -15.20 16.75
C VAL A 384 -11.93 -13.93 15.91
N ARG A 385 -13.11 -13.30 15.97
CA ARG A 385 -13.37 -12.01 15.31
C ARG A 385 -12.55 -10.86 15.92
N PRO A 386 -12.09 -9.88 15.12
CA PRO A 386 -11.53 -8.63 15.63
C PRO A 386 -12.58 -7.65 16.19
N TYR A 387 -13.85 -7.75 15.78
CA TYR A 387 -14.95 -6.90 16.26
C TYR A 387 -16.13 -7.74 16.72
N TYR A 388 -16.87 -7.26 17.72
CA TYR A 388 -18.19 -7.82 18.04
C TYR A 388 -19.19 -7.43 16.96
N SER A 389 -20.19 -8.28 16.70
CA SER A 389 -21.25 -7.98 15.73
C SER A 389 -22.10 -6.75 16.10
N THR A 390 -22.19 -6.41 17.38
CA THR A 390 -22.83 -5.17 17.87
C THR A 390 -22.13 -3.89 17.40
N GLU A 391 -20.88 -3.98 16.95
CA GLU A 391 -20.09 -2.87 16.41
C GLU A 391 -20.20 -2.79 14.89
N THR A 392 -20.28 -3.94 14.21
CA THR A 392 -20.27 -4.06 12.74
C THR A 392 -21.66 -4.17 12.11
N LEU A 393 -22.70 -4.47 12.88
CA LEU A 393 -24.09 -4.60 12.42
C LEU A 393 -25.02 -3.60 13.12
N VAL A 394 -26.01 -3.11 12.38
CA VAL A 394 -27.06 -2.21 12.87
C VAL A 394 -27.96 -2.98 13.85
N ASN A 395 -27.84 -2.66 15.14
CA ASN A 395 -28.56 -3.29 16.25
C ASN A 395 -28.37 -4.82 16.33
N ASP A 396 -27.18 -5.33 15.99
CA ASP A 396 -26.87 -6.77 15.93
C ASP A 396 -27.79 -7.60 15.00
N MET A 397 -28.39 -6.95 13.99
CA MET A 397 -29.26 -7.64 13.04
C MET A 397 -28.48 -8.26 11.89
N ASP A 398 -28.62 -9.57 11.73
CA ASP A 398 -28.09 -10.33 10.59
C ASP A 398 -28.44 -9.65 9.25
N ASN A 399 -27.48 -9.62 8.34
CA ASN A 399 -27.54 -8.97 7.02
C ASN A 399 -27.55 -7.43 7.03
N GLN A 400 -27.56 -6.76 8.18
CA GLN A 400 -27.60 -5.29 8.28
C GLN A 400 -26.26 -4.69 8.72
N PHE A 401 -25.22 -4.89 7.90
CA PHE A 401 -23.88 -4.36 8.16
C PHE A 401 -23.84 -2.82 8.09
N ILE A 402 -23.04 -2.17 8.93
CA ILE A 402 -22.96 -0.71 9.02
C ILE A 402 -22.48 -0.05 7.72
N SER A 403 -22.96 1.15 7.43
CA SER A 403 -22.45 1.94 6.31
C SER A 403 -21.04 2.48 6.63
N ASN A 404 -20.12 2.38 5.66
CA ASN A 404 -18.76 2.94 5.71
C ASN A 404 -17.98 2.55 7.00
N PRO A 405 -17.67 1.25 7.21
CA PRO A 405 -17.01 0.77 8.43
C PRO A 405 -15.66 1.47 8.68
N GLN A 406 -14.91 1.82 7.62
CA GLN A 406 -13.60 2.46 7.71
C GLN A 406 -13.61 3.87 8.32
N LYS A 407 -14.80 4.48 8.52
CA LYS A 407 -14.97 5.76 9.23
C LYS A 407 -15.62 5.62 10.61
N ASN A 408 -16.28 4.50 10.88
CA ASN A 408 -17.22 4.35 11.99
C ASN A 408 -16.75 3.34 13.04
N LEU A 409 -15.82 2.44 12.70
CA LEU A 409 -15.18 1.52 13.63
C LEU A 409 -13.86 2.10 14.17
N GLU A 410 -13.60 1.85 15.46
CA GLU A 410 -12.26 2.03 16.03
C GLU A 410 -11.30 0.97 15.46
N LYS A 411 -10.01 1.27 15.35
CA LYS A 411 -9.04 0.29 14.86
C LYS A 411 -8.85 -0.87 15.84
N ARG A 412 -8.56 -2.05 15.30
CA ARG A 412 -8.22 -3.24 16.08
C ARG A 412 -6.76 -3.60 15.88
N LEU A 413 -6.14 -4.14 16.92
CA LEU A 413 -4.69 -4.26 16.98
C LEU A 413 -4.22 -5.68 16.67
N MET A 414 -3.15 -5.75 15.88
CA MET A 414 -2.38 -6.98 15.66
C MET A 414 -1.69 -7.40 16.96
N GLY A 415 -1.51 -8.70 17.16
CA GLY A 415 -0.83 -9.29 18.32
C GLY A 415 -1.72 -9.54 19.55
N VAL A 416 -3.01 -9.16 19.55
CA VAL A 416 -3.85 -9.12 20.76
C VAL A 416 -5.25 -9.75 20.61
N CYS A 417 -5.83 -10.16 21.74
CA CYS A 417 -7.21 -10.65 21.84
C CYS A 417 -8.18 -9.47 21.84
N ASN A 418 -8.82 -9.22 20.69
CA ASN A 418 -9.72 -8.09 20.50
C ASN A 418 -11.18 -8.36 20.95
N THR A 419 -11.64 -9.63 20.96
CA THR A 419 -13.00 -10.02 21.38
C THR A 419 -13.00 -11.30 22.22
N TYR A 420 -14.10 -11.55 22.94
CA TYR A 420 -14.30 -12.70 23.82
C TYR A 420 -15.54 -13.56 23.48
N THR A 421 -16.10 -13.44 22.28
CA THR A 421 -17.26 -14.25 21.80
C THR A 421 -16.96 -15.77 21.86
N TRP A 422 -15.70 -16.15 21.64
CA TRP A 422 -15.16 -17.52 21.79
C TRP A 422 -15.15 -18.05 23.23
N ALA A 423 -15.27 -17.17 24.23
CA ALA A 423 -15.20 -17.46 25.67
C ALA A 423 -16.56 -17.27 26.39
N THR A 424 -17.66 -17.27 25.63
CA THR A 424 -19.01 -17.29 26.20
C THR A 424 -19.30 -18.64 26.87
N LYS A 425 -20.17 -18.62 27.89
CA LYS A 425 -20.66 -19.83 28.56
C LYS A 425 -21.35 -20.80 27.59
N GLU A 426 -22.04 -20.28 26.57
CA GLU A 426 -22.63 -21.08 25.49
C GLU A 426 -21.57 -21.82 24.68
N VAL A 427 -20.51 -21.14 24.22
CA VAL A 427 -19.43 -21.77 23.44
C VAL A 427 -18.65 -22.77 24.29
N ALA A 428 -18.33 -22.43 25.54
CA ALA A 428 -17.69 -23.36 26.47
C ALA A 428 -18.51 -24.63 26.66
N ALA A 429 -19.82 -24.52 26.92
CA ALA A 429 -20.70 -25.67 27.08
C ALA A 429 -20.81 -26.51 25.79
N ILE A 430 -20.89 -25.89 24.61
CA ILE A 430 -20.89 -26.59 23.32
C ILE A 430 -19.61 -27.44 23.14
N ASN A 431 -18.46 -26.89 23.54
CA ASN A 431 -17.16 -27.57 23.44
C ASN A 431 -17.01 -28.67 24.51
N HIS A 432 -17.41 -28.41 25.76
CA HIS A 432 -17.47 -29.43 26.82
C HIS A 432 -18.39 -30.59 26.44
N PHE A 433 -19.50 -30.33 25.76
CA PHE A 433 -20.41 -31.34 25.25
C PHE A 433 -19.78 -32.20 24.15
N ASN A 434 -19.00 -31.63 23.22
CA ASN A 434 -18.21 -32.43 22.29
C ASN A 434 -17.25 -33.33 23.08
N ASN A 435 -16.33 -32.73 23.87
CA ASN A 435 -15.28 -33.46 24.59
C ASN A 435 -15.84 -34.61 25.44
N ARG A 436 -16.90 -34.34 26.23
CA ARG A 436 -17.56 -35.31 27.12
C ARG A 436 -18.19 -36.49 26.36
N PHE A 437 -18.57 -36.28 25.09
CA PHE A 437 -19.23 -37.28 24.25
C PHE A 437 -18.43 -37.66 22.99
N TYR A 438 -17.13 -37.38 22.95
CA TYR A 438 -16.19 -37.76 21.89
C TYR A 438 -16.33 -39.23 21.44
N ASN A 439 -16.58 -40.16 22.36
CA ASN A 439 -16.73 -41.58 22.05
C ASN A 439 -18.12 -41.99 21.53
N CYS A 440 -19.05 -41.04 21.36
CA CYS A 440 -20.42 -41.25 20.94
C CYS A 440 -20.70 -40.58 19.59
N SER A 441 -21.24 -41.33 18.64
CA SER A 441 -21.77 -40.76 17.40
C SER A 441 -22.94 -39.82 17.66
N ASP A 442 -23.03 -38.79 16.82
CA ASP A 442 -24.06 -37.77 16.88
C ASP A 442 -25.34 -38.16 16.12
N SER A 443 -26.43 -37.51 16.52
CA SER A 443 -27.70 -37.50 15.84
C SER A 443 -28.17 -36.06 15.85
N GLN A 444 -27.97 -35.37 14.73
CA GLN A 444 -28.36 -33.98 14.53
C GLN A 444 -29.61 -33.89 13.66
N GLY A 445 -30.39 -32.84 13.85
CA GLY A 445 -31.53 -32.54 13.01
C GLY A 445 -32.27 -31.28 13.41
N THR A 446 -33.46 -31.12 12.85
CA THR A 446 -34.31 -29.94 13.05
C THR A 446 -35.75 -30.38 13.35
N SER A 447 -36.36 -29.80 14.38
CA SER A 447 -37.77 -30.00 14.73
C SER A 447 -38.40 -28.64 15.04
N ASP A 448 -39.49 -28.30 14.35
CA ASP A 448 -40.13 -26.98 14.41
C ASP A 448 -39.12 -25.82 14.28
N ASN A 449 -38.98 -24.97 15.31
CA ASN A 449 -38.01 -23.86 15.37
C ASN A 449 -36.73 -24.22 16.14
N ILE A 450 -36.36 -25.50 16.23
CA ILE A 450 -35.22 -25.99 17.02
C ILE A 450 -34.25 -26.78 16.12
N THR A 451 -32.95 -26.45 16.14
CA THR A 451 -31.89 -27.41 15.78
C THR A 451 -31.54 -28.21 17.04
N TYR A 452 -31.42 -29.53 16.90
CA TYR A 452 -30.97 -30.41 17.97
C TYR A 452 -29.67 -31.15 17.61
N ILE A 453 -28.86 -31.42 18.62
CA ILE A 453 -27.64 -32.23 18.53
C ILE A 453 -27.63 -33.21 19.70
N LYS A 454 -27.81 -34.50 19.43
CA LYS A 454 -27.86 -35.54 20.45
C LYS A 454 -26.60 -36.43 20.37
N ARG A 455 -25.78 -36.46 21.41
CA ARG A 455 -24.67 -37.42 21.61
C ARG A 455 -24.82 -38.13 22.96
N GLY A 456 -24.43 -39.40 23.06
CA GLY A 456 -24.41 -40.15 24.33
C GLY A 456 -25.74 -40.12 25.10
N ASN A 457 -25.71 -39.58 26.33
CA ASN A 457 -26.87 -39.29 27.18
C ASN A 457 -27.09 -37.79 27.42
N GLY A 458 -26.74 -36.93 26.45
CA GLY A 458 -26.99 -35.49 26.46
C GLY A 458 -27.59 -34.99 25.14
N ILE A 459 -28.06 -33.74 25.16
CA ILE A 459 -28.58 -33.04 23.98
C ILE A 459 -28.30 -31.53 24.03
N ILE A 460 -27.86 -30.94 22.93
CA ILE A 460 -27.89 -29.48 22.70
C ILE A 460 -29.18 -29.14 21.98
N LEU A 461 -29.86 -28.08 22.43
CA LEU A 461 -31.06 -27.53 21.79
C LEU A 461 -30.84 -26.06 21.47
N VAL A 462 -31.03 -25.69 20.20
CA VAL A 462 -30.88 -24.32 19.68
C VAL A 462 -32.25 -23.82 19.24
N ASN A 463 -32.92 -23.07 20.11
CA ASN A 463 -34.24 -22.49 19.87
C ASN A 463 -34.12 -21.18 19.08
N PHE A 464 -34.65 -21.16 17.86
CA PHE A 464 -34.59 -20.00 16.99
C PHE A 464 -35.47 -18.84 17.48
N ASN A 465 -36.50 -19.13 18.30
CA ASN A 465 -37.30 -18.11 18.98
C ASN A 465 -36.53 -17.36 20.08
N GLY A 466 -35.33 -17.82 20.47
CA GLY A 466 -34.52 -17.21 21.53
C GLY A 466 -34.72 -17.87 22.89
N SER A 467 -34.63 -17.08 23.97
CA SER A 467 -34.91 -17.54 25.34
C SER A 467 -36.40 -17.80 25.55
N GLY A 468 -36.72 -18.81 26.38
CA GLY A 468 -38.10 -19.16 26.74
C GLY A 468 -38.29 -20.62 27.13
N GLU A 469 -39.50 -20.94 27.58
CA GLU A 469 -39.92 -22.32 27.83
C GLU A 469 -40.03 -23.10 26.52
N ILE A 470 -39.53 -24.34 26.52
CA ILE A 470 -39.66 -25.29 25.42
C ILE A 470 -40.26 -26.61 25.90
N SER A 471 -40.95 -27.28 24.98
CA SER A 471 -41.43 -28.65 25.11
C SER A 471 -41.37 -29.29 23.74
N THR A 472 -40.48 -30.26 23.53
CA THR A 472 -40.18 -30.85 22.21
C THR A 472 -39.79 -32.33 22.35
N ASP A 473 -39.63 -33.05 21.25
CA ASP A 473 -39.19 -34.45 21.25
C ASP A 473 -37.80 -34.59 21.90
N ALA A 474 -37.62 -35.61 22.74
CA ALA A 474 -36.38 -35.84 23.48
C ALA A 474 -35.29 -36.52 22.62
N HIS A 475 -35.57 -36.83 21.35
CA HIS A 475 -34.64 -37.40 20.37
C HIS A 475 -33.90 -38.65 20.88
N GLY A 476 -34.63 -39.50 21.60
CA GLY A 476 -34.13 -40.75 22.19
C GLY A 476 -33.35 -40.59 23.51
N LEU A 477 -33.36 -39.41 24.14
CA LEU A 477 -32.87 -39.21 25.49
C LEU A 477 -33.80 -39.92 26.52
N ALA A 478 -33.22 -40.47 27.58
CA ALA A 478 -33.98 -41.27 28.56
C ALA A 478 -34.80 -40.40 29.52
N SER A 479 -35.94 -40.92 30.00
CA SER A 479 -36.75 -40.24 31.01
C SER A 479 -35.96 -39.99 32.30
N GLY A 480 -36.02 -38.77 32.83
CA GLY A 480 -35.20 -38.35 33.97
C GLY A 480 -35.04 -36.84 34.06
N THR A 481 -34.03 -36.42 34.83
CA THR A 481 -33.72 -35.02 35.10
C THR A 481 -32.28 -34.72 34.69
N TYR A 482 -32.10 -33.58 34.06
CA TYR A 482 -30.86 -33.10 33.44
C TYR A 482 -30.62 -31.64 33.80
N THR A 483 -29.39 -31.17 33.62
CA THR A 483 -28.99 -29.78 33.83
C THR A 483 -28.54 -29.19 32.50
N ASP A 484 -29.03 -27.99 32.19
CA ASP A 484 -28.45 -27.13 31.18
C ASP A 484 -27.20 -26.45 31.75
N GLU A 485 -26.02 -26.74 31.19
CA GLU A 485 -24.75 -26.13 31.63
C GLU A 485 -24.76 -24.60 31.51
N VAL A 486 -25.39 -24.09 30.44
CA VAL A 486 -25.41 -22.67 30.08
C VAL A 486 -26.09 -21.80 31.13
N SER A 487 -26.97 -22.37 31.96
CA SER A 487 -27.75 -21.63 32.96
C SER A 487 -27.81 -22.26 34.35
N GLY A 488 -27.49 -23.55 34.48
CA GLY A 488 -27.79 -24.36 35.66
C GLY A 488 -29.28 -24.76 35.77
N ASN A 489 -30.12 -24.44 34.77
CA ASN A 489 -31.54 -24.78 34.81
C ASN A 489 -31.79 -26.29 34.72
N THR A 490 -32.84 -26.74 35.40
CA THR A 490 -33.32 -28.11 35.33
C THR A 490 -34.15 -28.34 34.07
N PHE A 491 -33.81 -29.39 33.31
CA PHE A 491 -34.63 -29.93 32.23
C PHE A 491 -35.15 -31.32 32.62
N THR A 492 -36.39 -31.63 32.25
CA THR A 492 -37.04 -32.92 32.51
C THR A 492 -37.35 -33.62 31.21
N VAL A 493 -37.09 -34.93 31.15
CA VAL A 493 -37.55 -35.83 30.09
C VAL A 493 -38.62 -36.75 30.64
N SER A 494 -39.80 -36.77 30.02
CA SER A 494 -40.94 -37.61 30.38
C SER A 494 -41.74 -37.99 29.13
N ASP A 495 -42.13 -39.26 29.02
CA ASP A 495 -42.97 -39.80 27.94
C ASP A 495 -42.49 -39.46 26.51
N GLY A 496 -41.17 -39.35 26.33
CA GLY A 496 -40.53 -39.03 25.04
C GLY A 496 -40.35 -37.53 24.77
N THR A 497 -40.86 -36.66 25.65
CA THR A 497 -40.76 -35.20 25.52
C THR A 497 -39.69 -34.66 26.47
N ILE A 498 -38.83 -33.74 26.00
CA ILE A 498 -37.95 -32.92 26.84
C ILE A 498 -38.58 -31.54 27.06
N SER A 499 -38.54 -31.03 28.29
CA SER A 499 -39.11 -29.73 28.64
C SER A 499 -38.28 -28.99 29.70
N GLY A 500 -38.24 -27.66 29.59
CA GLY A 500 -37.49 -26.77 30.47
C GLY A 500 -37.44 -25.34 29.91
N ASN A 501 -36.67 -24.46 30.55
CA ASN A 501 -36.59 -23.03 30.19
C ASN A 501 -35.16 -22.65 29.74
N ILE A 502 -35.02 -22.19 28.50
CA ILE A 502 -33.76 -21.71 27.94
C ILE A 502 -33.59 -20.23 28.31
N THR A 503 -32.56 -19.89 29.06
CA THR A 503 -32.29 -18.49 29.48
C THR A 503 -31.09 -17.85 28.77
N SER A 504 -30.42 -18.56 27.86
CA SER A 504 -29.46 -17.98 26.92
C SER A 504 -30.14 -16.98 25.98
N GLU A 505 -29.55 -15.79 25.81
CA GLU A 505 -30.00 -14.80 24.83
C GLU A 505 -29.83 -15.29 23.38
N TYR A 506 -28.88 -16.20 23.15
CA TYR A 506 -28.68 -16.89 21.88
C TYR A 506 -29.71 -18.00 21.64
N GLY A 507 -30.51 -18.36 22.65
CA GLY A 507 -31.51 -19.43 22.59
C GLY A 507 -30.93 -20.85 22.67
N ILE A 508 -29.77 -21.01 23.30
CA ILE A 508 -29.05 -22.28 23.39
C ILE A 508 -29.17 -22.87 24.81
N ALA A 509 -29.39 -24.18 24.90
CA ALA A 509 -29.20 -24.97 26.11
C ALA A 509 -28.40 -26.24 25.80
N VAL A 510 -27.50 -26.62 26.70
CA VAL A 510 -26.58 -27.77 26.58
C VAL A 510 -26.86 -28.70 27.75
N ILE A 511 -27.65 -29.75 27.48
CA ILE A 511 -28.40 -30.47 28.52
C ILE A 511 -27.83 -31.88 28.72
N TYR A 512 -27.21 -32.13 29.87
CA TYR A 512 -26.73 -33.46 30.25
C TYR A 512 -26.65 -33.64 31.78
N GLN A 513 -25.88 -34.61 32.29
CA GLN A 513 -25.71 -34.88 33.71
C GLN A 513 -24.24 -34.73 34.13
N ASN A 514 -24.01 -34.14 35.31
CA ASN A 514 -22.68 -33.74 35.81
C ASN A 514 -22.00 -32.76 34.84
N VAL A 515 -22.66 -31.62 34.62
CA VAL A 515 -22.19 -30.51 33.76
C VAL A 515 -20.89 -29.89 34.28
N MET A 516 -20.13 -29.25 33.39
CA MET A 516 -18.92 -28.52 33.75
C MET A 516 -19.26 -27.20 34.45
N SER A 517 -18.23 -26.55 34.99
CA SER A 517 -18.37 -25.19 35.54
C SER A 517 -18.16 -24.16 34.44
N ASN A 518 -19.05 -23.17 34.36
CA ASN A 518 -18.95 -22.08 33.39
C ASN A 518 -17.58 -21.34 33.51
N PRO A 519 -16.99 -20.89 32.38
CA PRO A 519 -15.71 -20.20 32.37
C PRO A 519 -15.75 -18.86 33.12
N THR A 520 -14.58 -18.38 33.56
CA THR A 520 -14.48 -17.10 34.25
C THR A 520 -14.80 -15.91 33.33
N THR A 521 -15.71 -15.03 33.77
CA THR A 521 -16.07 -13.78 33.06
C THR A 521 -15.02 -12.66 33.25
N LYS A 522 -13.79 -13.03 33.58
CA LYS A 522 -12.64 -12.14 33.76
C LYS A 522 -11.62 -12.43 32.67
N HIS A 523 -10.83 -11.42 32.32
CA HIS A 523 -9.82 -11.55 31.26
C HIS A 523 -8.43 -11.11 31.76
N PRO A 524 -7.34 -11.72 31.25
CA PRO A 524 -5.98 -11.31 31.58
C PRO A 524 -5.72 -9.87 31.12
N ALA A 525 -4.81 -9.19 31.82
CA ALA A 525 -4.31 -7.89 31.39
C ALA A 525 -3.41 -8.07 30.16
N GLN A 526 -3.77 -7.46 29.04
CA GLN A 526 -3.00 -7.60 27.80
C GLN A 526 -1.95 -6.50 27.69
N ILE A 527 -0.76 -6.87 27.19
CA ILE A 527 0.35 -5.96 26.89
C ILE A 527 0.81 -6.26 25.47
N ALA A 528 0.91 -5.22 24.65
CA ALA A 528 1.50 -5.26 23.31
C ALA A 528 2.40 -4.04 23.08
N THR A 529 3.27 -4.14 22.07
CA THR A 529 4.16 -3.08 21.61
C THR A 529 4.07 -2.95 20.09
N ASN A 530 4.25 -1.73 19.56
CA ASN A 530 4.35 -1.50 18.11
C ASN A 530 5.54 -2.25 17.47
N LEU A 531 6.63 -2.44 18.21
CA LEU A 531 7.82 -3.17 17.78
C LEU A 531 7.87 -4.55 18.45
N GLY A 532 8.13 -5.60 17.66
CA GLY A 532 8.25 -6.98 18.14
C GLY A 532 9.50 -7.21 18.99
N ASN A 533 9.43 -8.21 19.88
CA ASN A 533 10.56 -8.59 20.74
C ASN A 533 11.79 -9.02 19.90
N GLY A 534 12.99 -8.58 20.28
CA GLY A 534 14.22 -8.81 19.51
C GLY A 534 14.54 -7.73 18.46
N SER A 535 13.61 -6.82 18.14
CA SER A 535 13.80 -5.82 17.09
C SER A 535 15.04 -4.94 17.27
N VAL A 536 15.64 -4.54 16.16
CA VAL A 536 16.81 -3.64 16.10
C VAL A 536 16.38 -2.18 15.99
N PHE A 537 17.17 -1.26 16.55
CA PHE A 537 16.96 0.18 16.41
C PHE A 537 18.26 0.96 16.18
N TYR A 538 18.15 2.08 15.45
CA TYR A 538 19.31 2.81 14.91
C TYR A 538 19.49 4.22 15.48
N THR A 539 18.47 4.75 16.15
CA THR A 539 18.46 6.08 16.79
C THR A 539 19.29 6.13 18.08
N ASN A 540 19.39 7.30 18.71
CA ASN A 540 20.08 7.47 20.02
C ASN A 540 19.24 6.99 21.23
N GLY A 541 17.95 6.77 21.01
CA GLY A 541 17.01 6.14 21.93
C GLY A 541 15.81 5.63 21.13
N LEU A 542 15.12 4.62 21.63
CA LEU A 542 14.00 3.97 20.97
C LEU A 542 12.68 4.46 21.54
N ASP A 543 11.79 4.98 20.69
CA ASP A 543 10.39 5.20 21.05
C ASP A 543 9.60 3.90 20.77
N VAL A 544 8.93 3.40 21.81
CA VAL A 544 8.06 2.20 21.74
C VAL A 544 6.66 2.61 22.13
N ASP A 545 5.67 2.39 21.26
CA ASP A 545 4.26 2.54 21.63
C ASP A 545 3.81 1.30 22.37
N VAL A 546 3.48 1.46 23.65
CA VAL A 546 3.05 0.37 24.54
C VAL A 546 1.55 0.47 24.75
N THR A 547 0.81 -0.56 24.33
CA THR A 547 -0.64 -0.63 24.53
C THR A 547 -0.95 -1.63 25.64
N VAL A 548 -1.74 -1.19 26.61
CA VAL A 548 -2.24 -2.02 27.70
C VAL A 548 -3.76 -2.04 27.72
N MET A 549 -4.35 -3.24 27.71
CA MET A 549 -5.80 -3.46 27.72
C MET A 549 -6.21 -4.36 28.88
N ASN A 550 -7.49 -4.34 29.26
CA ASN A 550 -8.08 -5.12 30.37
C ASN A 550 -7.42 -4.91 31.76
N ALA A 551 -6.55 -3.90 31.92
CA ALA A 551 -5.79 -3.65 33.14
C ALA A 551 -6.43 -2.55 34.01
N THR A 552 -6.48 -2.78 35.33
CA THR A 552 -6.82 -1.78 36.35
C THR A 552 -5.63 -0.91 36.73
N SER A 553 -4.39 -1.39 36.51
CA SER A 553 -3.16 -0.62 36.66
C SER A 553 -2.01 -1.22 35.85
N ALA A 554 -1.12 -0.37 35.34
CA ALA A 554 0.09 -0.81 34.65
C ALA A 554 1.27 0.16 34.79
N SER A 555 2.47 -0.39 34.70
CA SER A 555 3.74 0.35 34.75
C SER A 555 4.82 -0.30 33.89
N TYR A 556 5.87 0.46 33.59
CA TYR A 556 7.04 0.00 32.87
C TYR A 556 8.35 0.39 33.57
N THR A 557 9.39 -0.41 33.33
CA THR A 557 10.79 -0.10 33.64
C THR A 557 11.68 -0.55 32.48
N ALA A 558 12.64 0.28 32.10
CA ALA A 558 13.69 -0.04 31.12
C ALA A 558 15.00 -0.41 31.84
N SER A 559 15.81 -1.29 31.26
CA SER A 559 17.14 -1.63 31.80
C SER A 559 18.12 -0.44 31.84
N THR A 560 17.85 0.63 31.09
CA THR A 560 18.58 1.90 31.11
C THR A 560 18.06 2.90 32.16
N GLY A 561 17.01 2.56 32.91
CA GLY A 561 16.53 3.31 34.08
C GLY A 561 15.26 4.14 33.87
N GLU A 562 14.80 4.32 32.63
CA GLU A 562 13.51 4.96 32.34
C GLU A 562 12.35 4.15 32.94
N SER A 563 11.33 4.81 33.50
CA SER A 563 10.20 4.13 34.14
C SER A 563 8.99 5.04 34.30
N GLY A 564 7.81 4.45 34.51
CA GLY A 564 6.57 5.19 34.77
C GLY A 564 5.31 4.33 34.71
N THR A 565 4.15 4.98 34.78
CA THR A 565 2.82 4.35 34.63
C THR A 565 2.35 4.34 33.18
N LEU A 566 1.47 3.39 32.86
CA LEU A 566 0.80 3.20 31.57
C LEU A 566 -0.72 3.19 31.75
N THR A 567 -1.45 3.71 30.77
CA THR A 567 -2.92 3.75 30.70
C THR A 567 -3.32 3.81 29.23
N GLY A 568 -4.00 2.78 28.70
CA GLY A 568 -4.27 2.67 27.27
C GLY A 568 -2.99 2.49 26.43
N GLU A 569 -2.90 3.20 25.31
CA GLU A 569 -1.72 3.30 24.46
C GLU A 569 -0.83 4.49 24.86
N LYS A 570 0.49 4.27 24.90
CA LYS A 570 1.46 5.30 25.27
C LYS A 570 2.87 5.02 24.73
N THR A 571 3.41 5.97 23.97
CA THR A 571 4.83 6.02 23.59
C THR A 571 5.74 6.18 24.81
N VAL A 572 6.80 5.37 24.89
CA VAL A 572 7.88 5.49 25.88
C VAL A 572 9.24 5.51 25.19
N THR A 573 10.05 6.54 25.42
CA THR A 573 11.44 6.58 24.93
C THR A 573 12.37 5.88 25.91
N ILE A 574 13.11 4.87 25.43
CA ILE A 574 14.02 4.02 26.23
C ILE A 574 15.40 3.91 25.56
N GLY A 575 16.37 3.29 26.25
CA GLY A 575 17.65 2.91 25.63
C GLY A 575 18.56 4.09 25.29
N LYS A 576 18.40 5.23 25.96
CA LYS A 576 19.10 6.47 25.60
C LYS A 576 20.61 6.36 25.80
N GLY A 577 21.39 6.62 24.73
CA GLY A 577 22.85 6.60 24.75
C GLY A 577 23.49 5.22 24.68
N LEU A 578 22.73 4.18 24.29
CA LEU A 578 23.31 2.87 23.97
C LEU A 578 24.21 2.93 22.71
N LYS A 579 25.21 2.05 22.69
CA LYS A 579 26.15 1.84 21.59
C LYS A 579 25.77 0.61 20.76
N ASP A 580 26.40 0.45 19.60
CA ASP A 580 26.30 -0.73 18.76
C ASP A 580 26.39 -2.05 19.55
N GLY A 581 25.49 -2.99 19.25
CA GLY A 581 25.40 -4.29 19.91
C GLY A 581 24.89 -4.28 21.35
N GLN A 582 24.57 -3.12 21.94
CA GLN A 582 23.99 -3.05 23.28
C GLN A 582 22.46 -3.16 23.25
N THR A 583 21.87 -3.74 24.30
CA THR A 583 20.43 -3.97 24.39
C THR A 583 19.75 -3.13 25.46
N VAL A 584 18.50 -2.70 25.20
CA VAL A 584 17.57 -2.25 26.23
C VAL A 584 16.45 -3.26 26.39
N THR A 585 16.14 -3.64 27.64
CA THR A 585 14.96 -4.47 27.96
C THR A 585 13.89 -3.61 28.61
N LEU A 586 12.76 -3.46 27.93
CA LEU A 586 11.53 -2.89 28.44
C LEU A 586 10.74 -3.99 29.18
N THR A 587 10.63 -3.87 30.49
CA THR A 587 9.74 -4.70 31.31
C THR A 587 8.43 -3.94 31.52
N VAL A 588 7.30 -4.53 31.13
CA VAL A 588 5.96 -3.98 31.35
C VAL A 588 5.18 -4.90 32.28
N LYS A 589 4.53 -4.33 33.28
CA LYS A 589 3.70 -5.04 34.25
C LYS A 589 2.28 -4.47 34.23
N ALA A 590 1.28 -5.33 34.05
CA ALA A 590 -0.13 -4.95 34.01
C ALA A 590 -0.96 -5.88 34.91
N THR A 591 -1.95 -5.32 35.60
CA THR A 591 -2.79 -6.04 36.58
C THR A 591 -4.26 -5.92 36.19
N SER A 592 -4.99 -7.03 36.14
CA SER A 592 -6.46 -7.08 35.98
C SER A 592 -7.12 -7.74 37.19
N SER A 593 -8.44 -7.98 37.12
CA SER A 593 -9.17 -8.79 38.09
C SER A 593 -8.93 -10.30 37.98
N TYR A 594 -8.25 -10.74 36.90
CA TYR A 594 -7.83 -12.11 36.61
C TYR A 594 -6.46 -12.41 37.22
N GLY A 595 -5.48 -11.50 37.03
CA GLY A 595 -4.13 -11.70 37.52
C GLY A 595 -3.19 -10.54 37.19
N THR A 596 -1.88 -10.80 37.28
CA THR A 596 -0.82 -9.85 36.90
C THR A 596 0.04 -10.46 35.80
N VAL A 597 0.03 -9.83 34.62
CA VAL A 597 0.91 -10.19 33.50
C VAL A 597 2.17 -9.33 33.56
N THR A 598 3.32 -9.89 33.18
CA THR A 598 4.59 -9.15 33.09
C THR A 598 5.37 -9.60 31.86
N LYS A 599 5.43 -8.74 30.84
CA LYS A 599 6.17 -9.02 29.58
C LYS A 599 7.50 -8.28 29.55
N LYS A 600 8.45 -8.81 28.77
CA LYS A 600 9.79 -8.25 28.59
C LYS A 600 10.13 -8.22 27.10
N PHE A 601 10.30 -7.01 26.57
CA PHE A 601 10.70 -6.78 25.19
C PHE A 601 12.14 -6.30 25.19
N THR A 602 13.03 -7.01 24.50
CA THR A 602 14.45 -6.62 24.40
C THR A 602 14.75 -6.14 22.99
N TYR A 603 15.34 -4.95 22.90
CA TYR A 603 15.65 -4.27 21.65
C TYR A 603 17.15 -4.02 21.53
N THR A 604 17.72 -4.24 20.35
CA THR A 604 19.17 -4.14 20.13
C THR A 604 19.51 -2.84 19.40
N LYS A 605 20.35 -1.99 20.00
CA LYS A 605 20.95 -0.84 19.31
C LYS A 605 21.93 -1.35 18.25
N GLN A 606 21.73 -0.90 17.03
CA GLN A 606 22.69 -1.05 15.94
C GLN A 606 23.12 0.32 15.41
N SER A 607 24.31 0.39 14.85
CA SER A 607 24.84 1.58 14.19
C SER A 607 24.73 1.44 12.67
N LYS A 608 23.84 2.22 12.05
CA LYS A 608 23.70 2.30 10.58
C LYS A 608 24.19 3.66 10.08
N ALA A 609 24.77 3.71 8.88
CA ALA A 609 25.24 4.96 8.28
C ALA A 609 24.07 5.93 8.03
N VAL A 610 24.31 7.24 8.21
CA VAL A 610 23.25 8.26 8.00
C VAL A 610 22.90 8.34 6.52
N GLU A 611 21.65 8.05 6.18
CA GLU A 611 21.14 8.11 4.81
C GLU A 611 20.38 9.43 4.62
N ILE A 612 20.84 10.27 3.69
CA ILE A 612 20.25 11.58 3.39
C ILE A 612 19.57 11.51 2.03
N SER A 613 18.28 11.88 1.97
CA SER A 613 17.45 11.85 0.76
C SER A 613 16.59 13.12 0.61
N THR A 614 15.92 13.27 -0.53
CA THR A 614 15.03 14.39 -0.86
C THR A 614 13.89 13.94 -1.79
N SER A 615 12.69 14.54 -1.67
CA SER A 615 11.52 14.16 -2.47
C SER A 615 11.64 14.40 -3.98
N LYS A 616 12.59 15.25 -4.40
CA LYS A 616 13.01 15.39 -5.80
C LYS A 616 14.45 14.91 -5.97
N LYS A 617 14.74 14.37 -7.16
CA LYS A 617 16.06 13.86 -7.57
C LYS A 617 17.06 15.01 -7.70
N ASP A 618 18.31 14.78 -7.26
CA ASP A 618 19.38 15.76 -7.46
C ASP A 618 19.58 16.10 -8.95
N GLY A 619 19.75 17.38 -9.25
CA GLY A 619 19.84 17.94 -10.59
C GLY A 619 18.50 18.18 -11.31
N SER A 620 17.34 17.89 -10.70
CA SER A 620 16.05 18.00 -11.38
C SER A 620 15.63 19.44 -11.71
N GLY A 621 14.71 19.57 -12.66
CA GLY A 621 14.00 20.81 -12.93
C GLY A 621 12.95 21.16 -11.86
N PHE A 622 12.56 22.43 -11.82
CA PHE A 622 11.28 22.90 -11.28
C PHE A 622 10.77 24.09 -12.10
N TYR A 623 9.45 24.28 -12.14
CA TYR A 623 8.78 25.20 -13.07
C TYR A 623 7.99 26.32 -12.36
N THR A 624 7.50 26.05 -11.14
CA THR A 624 6.78 26.96 -10.21
C THR A 624 7.68 28.07 -9.64
N ASP A 625 7.09 29.12 -9.04
CA ASP A 625 7.83 30.23 -8.39
C ASP A 625 8.36 29.83 -7.00
N GLY A 626 9.16 28.76 -7.02
CA GLY A 626 9.51 27.95 -5.86
C GLY A 626 8.55 26.79 -5.63
N PHE A 627 9.05 25.74 -4.99
CA PHE A 627 8.36 24.46 -4.81
C PHE A 627 8.64 23.86 -3.43
N THR A 628 7.78 22.96 -2.96
CA THR A 628 7.98 22.23 -1.70
C THR A 628 8.90 21.03 -1.91
N LEU A 629 9.98 20.98 -1.13
CA LEU A 629 10.92 19.86 -1.05
C LEU A 629 10.86 19.24 0.36
N THR A 630 10.53 17.95 0.42
CA THR A 630 10.74 17.14 1.62
C THR A 630 12.21 16.73 1.67
N MET A 631 12.87 17.01 2.79
CA MET A 631 14.21 16.53 3.12
C MET A 631 14.12 15.36 4.08
N GLU A 632 15.09 14.46 4.02
CA GLU A 632 15.18 13.29 4.89
C GLU A 632 16.62 13.03 5.36
N ALA A 633 16.77 12.55 6.59
CA ALA A 633 18.02 12.14 7.21
C ALA A 633 17.80 10.90 8.11
N LEU A 634 17.60 9.73 7.50
CA LEU A 634 17.43 8.46 8.21
C LEU A 634 18.68 8.12 9.05
N TYR A 635 18.42 7.50 10.21
CA TYR A 635 19.44 7.03 11.16
C TYR A 635 20.30 8.15 11.78
N ALA A 636 19.94 9.42 11.56
CA ALA A 636 20.58 10.56 12.21
C ALA A 636 20.19 10.68 13.70
N THR A 637 21.13 11.13 14.53
CA THR A 637 20.84 11.64 15.88
C THR A 637 20.47 13.13 15.84
N ASN A 638 21.02 13.88 14.90
CA ASN A 638 20.60 15.25 14.58
C ASN A 638 20.72 15.49 13.07
N ALA A 639 19.80 16.27 12.51
CA ALA A 639 19.90 16.78 11.14
C ALA A 639 19.73 18.30 11.10
N THR A 640 20.51 18.96 10.24
CA THR A 640 20.42 20.38 9.94
C THR A 640 20.50 20.62 8.43
N TYR A 641 19.97 21.75 7.96
CA TYR A 641 20.03 22.14 6.56
C TYR A 641 20.35 23.64 6.41
N THR A 642 20.90 23.98 5.24
CA THR A 642 20.99 25.35 4.71
C THR A 642 20.59 25.36 3.23
N THR A 643 20.02 26.46 2.75
CA THR A 643 19.67 26.66 1.33
C THR A 643 20.42 27.84 0.73
N SER A 644 20.57 27.87 -0.60
CA SER A 644 21.15 29.04 -1.29
C SER A 644 20.20 30.24 -1.35
N ASP A 645 18.90 30.05 -1.07
CA ASP A 645 17.93 31.15 -0.89
C ASP A 645 17.87 31.70 0.55
N GLY A 646 18.75 31.21 1.44
CA GLY A 646 19.01 31.81 2.76
C GLY A 646 18.28 31.18 3.94
N GLN A 647 17.53 30.10 3.72
CA GLN A 647 16.88 29.33 4.78
C GLN A 647 17.87 28.42 5.50
N SER A 648 17.59 28.12 6.77
CA SER A 648 18.32 27.12 7.53
C SER A 648 17.50 26.63 8.73
N GLY A 649 17.92 25.51 9.32
CA GLY A 649 17.35 25.02 10.57
C GLY A 649 17.73 23.57 10.88
N SER A 650 17.13 23.02 11.94
CA SER A 650 17.20 21.61 12.29
C SER A 650 15.93 20.85 11.88
N PHE A 651 16.03 19.52 11.91
CA PHE A 651 14.93 18.56 11.86
C PHE A 651 15.35 17.23 12.51
N ALA A 652 14.38 16.33 12.70
CA ALA A 652 14.61 14.97 13.21
C ALA A 652 14.86 14.00 12.04
N THR A 653 13.82 13.33 11.55
CA THR A 653 13.89 12.38 10.42
C THR A 653 13.60 13.06 9.08
N THR A 654 12.46 13.76 8.97
CA THR A 654 11.99 14.44 7.74
C THR A 654 11.63 15.89 8.00
N LYS A 655 11.61 16.72 6.94
CA LYS A 655 11.10 18.10 6.97
C LYS A 655 10.81 18.66 5.59
N ASP A 656 9.63 19.25 5.41
CA ASP A 656 9.28 20.06 4.24
C ASP A 656 9.85 21.49 4.34
N ILE A 657 10.31 22.01 3.20
CA ILE A 657 10.69 23.41 2.98
C ILE A 657 10.25 23.88 1.59
N THR A 658 9.83 25.13 1.44
CA THR A 658 9.55 25.73 0.11
C THR A 658 10.80 26.49 -0.36
N ILE A 659 11.33 26.16 -1.53
CA ILE A 659 12.62 26.67 -2.03
C ILE A 659 12.55 27.14 -3.48
N GLY A 660 13.43 28.07 -3.87
CA GLY A 660 13.61 28.50 -5.27
C GLY A 660 12.69 29.62 -5.75
N THR A 661 11.94 30.27 -4.85
CA THR A 661 11.09 31.44 -5.17
C THR A 661 11.91 32.62 -5.69
N GLY A 662 11.40 33.31 -6.71
CA GLY A 662 12.04 34.46 -7.35
C GLY A 662 13.19 34.11 -8.31
N LEU A 663 13.51 32.82 -8.49
CA LEU A 663 14.53 32.39 -9.45
C LEU A 663 14.05 32.47 -10.90
N LYS A 664 14.94 32.93 -11.78
CA LYS A 664 14.73 32.97 -13.23
C LYS A 664 15.12 31.64 -13.87
N VAL A 665 14.62 31.39 -15.07
CA VAL A 665 15.06 30.30 -15.95
C VAL A 665 16.59 30.21 -15.98
N GLY A 666 17.12 29.01 -15.74
CA GLY A 666 18.55 28.69 -15.68
C GLY A 666 19.22 28.95 -14.33
N GLU A 667 18.60 29.71 -13.42
CA GLU A 667 19.09 29.90 -12.05
C GLU A 667 18.83 28.64 -11.21
N LYS A 668 19.60 28.46 -10.13
CA LYS A 668 19.60 27.23 -9.33
C LYS A 668 19.38 27.53 -7.85
N VAL A 669 18.65 26.64 -7.18
CA VAL A 669 18.62 26.57 -5.72
C VAL A 669 19.33 25.30 -5.25
N THR A 670 20.16 25.42 -4.22
CA THR A 670 20.81 24.26 -3.59
C THR A 670 20.33 24.09 -2.16
N VAL A 671 20.21 22.85 -1.71
CA VAL A 671 19.92 22.47 -0.32
C VAL A 671 21.06 21.61 0.19
N THR A 672 21.79 22.10 1.19
CA THR A 672 22.83 21.32 1.87
C THR A 672 22.29 20.77 3.16
N ILE A 673 22.14 19.46 3.25
CA ILE A 673 21.74 18.75 4.48
C ILE A 673 23.02 18.20 5.13
N LYS A 674 23.21 18.52 6.41
CA LYS A 674 24.23 17.93 7.27
C LYS A 674 23.57 17.20 8.42
N ALA A 675 23.83 15.90 8.53
CA ALA A 675 23.30 15.07 9.59
C ALA A 675 24.43 14.24 10.24
N ASN A 676 24.21 13.78 11.47
CA ASN A 676 25.22 13.00 12.20
C ASN A 676 24.61 12.01 13.19
N ASN A 677 25.33 10.92 13.42
CA ASN A 677 25.06 9.93 14.46
C ASN A 677 26.38 9.43 15.08
N ASP A 678 26.33 8.29 15.76
CA ASP A 678 27.46 7.65 16.42
C ASP A 678 28.57 7.13 15.49
N LEU A 679 28.31 6.95 14.18
CA LEU A 679 29.33 6.61 13.18
C LEU A 679 30.02 7.83 12.55
N GLY A 680 29.51 9.05 12.76
CA GLY A 680 30.09 10.27 12.22
C GLY A 680 29.05 11.24 11.65
N SER A 681 29.48 12.11 10.73
CA SER A 681 28.59 13.09 10.06
C SER A 681 28.66 12.95 8.55
N VAL A 682 27.50 12.89 7.92
CA VAL A 682 27.31 12.91 6.48
C VAL A 682 26.83 14.31 6.08
N THR A 683 27.26 14.80 4.93
CA THR A 683 26.75 16.04 4.33
C THR A 683 26.52 15.80 2.84
N LYS A 684 25.33 16.13 2.35
CA LYS A 684 24.99 16.10 0.92
C LYS A 684 24.45 17.48 0.51
N THR A 685 24.78 17.92 -0.69
CA THR A 685 24.21 19.11 -1.31
C THR A 685 23.44 18.70 -2.54
N PHE A 686 22.14 18.97 -2.55
CA PHE A 686 21.22 18.74 -3.66
C PHE A 686 21.04 20.05 -4.43
N THR A 687 20.86 19.98 -5.75
CA THR A 687 20.76 21.12 -6.65
C THR A 687 19.54 21.00 -7.55
N TYR A 688 18.70 22.04 -7.58
CA TYR A 688 17.51 22.11 -8.41
C TYR A 688 17.58 23.31 -9.35
N ILE A 689 17.14 23.13 -10.59
CA ILE A 689 17.28 24.13 -11.66
C ILE A 689 15.91 24.66 -12.04
N LYS A 690 15.73 25.99 -12.02
CA LYS A 690 14.52 26.62 -12.55
C LYS A 690 14.53 26.43 -14.07
N LYS A 691 13.64 25.60 -14.59
CA LYS A 691 13.50 25.36 -16.03
C LYS A 691 12.54 26.37 -16.67
N GLU A 692 12.70 26.57 -17.97
CA GLU A 692 11.62 27.04 -18.83
C GLU A 692 10.85 25.81 -19.31
N GLY A 693 9.53 25.89 -19.37
CA GLY A 693 8.68 24.76 -19.76
C GLY A 693 7.24 24.96 -19.35
N SER A 694 6.36 24.29 -20.09
CA SER A 694 4.97 24.10 -19.67
C SER A 694 4.90 23.05 -18.55
N ASN A 695 3.95 23.20 -17.64
CA ASN A 695 3.56 22.17 -16.68
C ASN A 695 2.68 21.06 -17.30
N ALA A 696 2.62 21.00 -18.64
CA ALA A 696 1.73 20.09 -19.36
C ALA A 696 2.38 18.79 -19.85
N ILE A 697 1.52 17.82 -20.12
CA ILE A 697 1.78 16.64 -20.94
C ILE A 697 0.94 16.72 -22.21
N TYR A 698 1.53 16.29 -23.33
CA TYR A 698 0.91 16.33 -24.65
C TYR A 698 0.57 14.92 -25.15
N PHE A 699 -0.47 14.79 -25.96
CA PHE A 699 -0.92 13.53 -26.55
C PHE A 699 -1.28 13.72 -28.03
N LYS A 700 -0.76 12.85 -28.90
CA LYS A 700 -1.17 12.79 -30.30
C LYS A 700 -2.31 11.78 -30.45
N ASN A 701 -3.52 12.26 -30.69
CA ASN A 701 -4.73 11.48 -30.80
C ASN A 701 -4.83 10.74 -32.15
N THR A 702 -3.95 9.76 -32.36
CA THR A 702 -3.91 8.91 -33.56
C THR A 702 -5.16 8.02 -33.72
N ASN A 703 -5.93 7.84 -32.65
CA ASN A 703 -7.17 7.04 -32.62
C ASN A 703 -8.43 7.83 -33.01
N ASN A 704 -8.33 9.14 -33.27
CA ASN A 704 -9.46 10.03 -33.57
C ASN A 704 -10.56 10.03 -32.48
N TRP A 705 -10.17 9.94 -31.21
CA TRP A 705 -11.07 10.06 -30.06
C TRP A 705 -11.75 11.43 -30.03
N SER A 706 -13.03 11.45 -29.66
CA SER A 706 -13.88 12.66 -29.70
C SER A 706 -13.87 13.47 -28.41
N ASP A 707 -13.53 12.86 -27.28
CA ASP A 707 -13.61 13.46 -25.95
C ASP A 707 -12.38 13.02 -25.14
N VAL A 708 -11.25 13.68 -25.40
CA VAL A 708 -9.92 13.25 -24.92
C VAL A 708 -9.72 13.68 -23.47
N THR A 709 -9.53 12.72 -22.58
CA THR A 709 -9.22 12.93 -21.15
C THR A 709 -7.89 12.30 -20.75
N ALA A 710 -7.27 12.80 -19.68
CA ALA A 710 -6.01 12.33 -19.14
C ALA A 710 -6.07 12.15 -17.62
N TYR A 711 -5.82 10.93 -17.15
CA TYR A 711 -5.77 10.56 -15.73
C TYR A 711 -4.32 10.27 -15.34
N ALA A 712 -3.74 11.10 -14.47
CA ALA A 712 -2.34 11.02 -14.04
C ALA A 712 -2.24 10.84 -12.51
N TRP A 713 -1.36 9.97 -12.04
CA TRP A 713 -1.22 9.64 -10.61
C TRP A 713 0.21 9.24 -10.21
N LYS A 714 0.43 9.19 -8.89
CA LYS A 714 1.63 8.63 -8.24
C LYS A 714 1.27 7.45 -7.34
N ASN A 715 0.15 7.55 -6.65
CA ASN A 715 -0.44 6.56 -5.75
C ASN A 715 -1.96 6.86 -5.62
N GLU A 716 -2.68 6.17 -4.74
CA GLU A 716 -4.14 6.32 -4.61
C GLU A 716 -4.59 7.74 -4.19
N THR A 717 -3.76 8.45 -3.43
CA THR A 717 -4.08 9.77 -2.86
C THR A 717 -3.64 10.94 -3.76
N VAL A 718 -2.56 10.78 -4.53
CA VAL A 718 -2.00 11.82 -5.41
C VAL A 718 -2.34 11.51 -6.87
N LYS A 719 -3.38 12.18 -7.37
CA LYS A 719 -3.93 12.08 -8.74
C LYS A 719 -4.42 13.45 -9.24
N ASN A 720 -4.43 13.67 -10.55
CA ASN A 720 -4.83 14.95 -11.16
C ASN A 720 -6.35 15.19 -11.18
N ALA A 721 -7.14 14.11 -11.21
CA ALA A 721 -8.60 14.14 -11.30
C ALA A 721 -9.20 12.84 -10.73
N ALA A 722 -10.53 12.70 -10.82
CA ALA A 722 -11.17 11.38 -10.77
C ALA A 722 -11.11 10.71 -12.16
N TRP A 723 -11.26 9.38 -12.21
CA TRP A 723 -11.43 8.66 -13.48
C TRP A 723 -12.71 9.16 -14.21
N PRO A 724 -12.70 9.38 -15.55
CA PRO A 724 -11.68 9.02 -16.54
C PRO A 724 -10.61 10.09 -16.83
N GLY A 725 -10.35 11.00 -15.90
CA GLY A 725 -9.29 12.01 -15.99
C GLY A 725 -9.79 13.43 -16.24
N ALA A 726 -8.86 14.37 -16.30
CA ALA A 726 -9.14 15.75 -16.70
C ALA A 726 -9.29 15.84 -18.23
N PRO A 727 -10.24 16.62 -18.78
CA PRO A 727 -10.30 16.90 -20.21
C PRO A 727 -9.02 17.55 -20.73
N MET A 728 -8.60 17.18 -21.94
CA MET A 728 -7.44 17.75 -22.62
C MET A 728 -7.86 18.85 -23.61
N GLU A 729 -7.08 19.93 -23.70
CA GLU A 729 -7.27 20.99 -24.70
C GLU A 729 -6.64 20.59 -26.03
N CYS A 730 -7.38 20.72 -27.14
CA CYS A 730 -6.82 20.52 -28.48
C CYS A 730 -6.04 21.76 -28.91
N ILE A 731 -4.71 21.66 -28.98
CA ILE A 731 -3.81 22.79 -29.30
C ILE A 731 -3.38 22.82 -30.77
N ASP A 732 -3.38 21.67 -31.45
CA ASP A 732 -3.16 21.57 -32.90
C ASP A 732 -4.19 20.59 -33.49
N ALA A 733 -5.22 21.14 -34.14
CA ALA A 733 -6.28 20.37 -34.77
C ALA A 733 -5.85 19.72 -36.10
N GLU A 734 -4.81 20.22 -36.77
CA GLU A 734 -4.29 19.65 -38.02
C GLU A 734 -3.47 18.38 -37.74
N ASN A 735 -2.67 18.39 -36.67
CA ASN A 735 -1.86 17.23 -36.23
C ASN A 735 -2.51 16.38 -35.13
N GLN A 736 -3.72 16.72 -34.69
CA GLN A 736 -4.48 16.05 -33.61
C GLN A 736 -3.70 16.00 -32.28
N ILE A 737 -3.13 17.12 -31.86
CA ILE A 737 -2.35 17.24 -30.61
C ILE A 737 -3.21 17.89 -29.52
N PHE A 738 -3.28 17.19 -28.40
CA PHE A 738 -4.00 17.56 -27.19
C PHE A 738 -3.02 17.81 -26.03
N MET A 739 -3.41 18.63 -25.07
CA MET A 739 -2.59 19.07 -23.93
C MET A 739 -3.38 18.93 -22.61
N VAL A 740 -2.73 18.50 -21.53
CA VAL A 740 -3.25 18.61 -20.17
C VAL A 740 -2.21 19.25 -19.27
N GLU A 741 -2.57 20.30 -18.54
CA GLU A 741 -1.73 20.82 -17.45
C GLU A 741 -1.79 19.89 -16.24
N LEU A 742 -0.62 19.61 -15.65
CA LEU A 742 -0.47 18.84 -14.43
C LEU A 742 0.18 19.71 -13.34
N ASP A 743 0.03 19.32 -12.08
CA ASP A 743 0.82 19.86 -10.98
C ASP A 743 2.29 19.39 -11.11
N PRO A 744 3.28 20.30 -11.30
CA PRO A 744 4.69 19.94 -11.46
C PRO A 744 5.40 19.56 -10.16
N ASP A 745 4.72 19.71 -9.02
CA ASP A 745 5.24 19.43 -7.68
C ASP A 745 4.57 18.19 -7.05
N ALA A 746 3.40 17.75 -7.54
CA ALA A 746 2.75 16.49 -7.15
C ALA A 746 3.56 15.22 -7.48
N GLY A 747 4.43 15.27 -8.50
CA GLY A 747 5.35 14.17 -8.83
C GLY A 747 4.66 12.91 -9.35
N TYR A 748 3.66 13.07 -10.24
CA TYR A 748 3.01 11.96 -10.95
C TYR A 748 4.02 11.08 -11.69
N THR A 749 3.81 9.77 -11.65
CA THR A 749 4.67 8.76 -12.30
C THR A 749 3.97 8.03 -13.44
N LYS A 750 2.63 7.92 -13.38
CA LYS A 750 1.80 7.21 -14.35
C LYS A 750 0.74 8.11 -14.97
N ILE A 751 0.37 7.85 -16.22
CA ILE A 751 -0.73 8.50 -16.95
C ILE A 751 -1.46 7.52 -17.87
N ILE A 752 -2.78 7.71 -18.00
CA ILE A 752 -3.63 7.10 -19.02
C ILE A 752 -4.27 8.22 -19.83
N PHE A 753 -4.28 8.08 -21.16
CA PHE A 753 -5.11 8.88 -22.06
C PHE A 753 -6.37 8.09 -22.43
N SER A 754 -7.52 8.75 -22.50
CA SER A 754 -8.81 8.09 -22.69
C SER A 754 -9.78 8.90 -23.57
N ASN A 755 -10.74 8.22 -24.19
CA ASN A 755 -11.93 8.81 -24.81
C ASN A 755 -13.07 8.87 -23.78
N ASN A 756 -12.92 9.69 -22.74
CA ASN A 756 -13.85 9.83 -21.61
C ASN A 756 -14.36 8.48 -21.06
N GLY A 757 -13.43 7.54 -20.82
CA GLY A 757 -13.69 6.21 -20.28
C GLY A 757 -14.18 5.15 -21.27
N ALA A 758 -14.55 5.52 -22.51
CA ALA A 758 -15.05 4.56 -23.51
C ALA A 758 -13.93 3.75 -24.22
N SER A 759 -12.71 4.26 -24.21
CA SER A 759 -11.48 3.63 -24.72
C SER A 759 -10.28 4.28 -24.05
N GLN A 760 -9.13 3.62 -23.96
CA GLN A 760 -7.96 4.15 -23.25
C GLN A 760 -6.63 3.56 -23.73
N THR A 761 -5.52 4.19 -23.33
CA THR A 761 -4.19 3.57 -23.31
C THR A 761 -4.04 2.60 -22.13
N ALA A 762 -2.97 1.80 -22.14
CA ALA A 762 -2.42 1.22 -20.92
C ALA A 762 -1.76 2.30 -20.04
N ASP A 763 -1.30 1.90 -18.85
CA ASP A 763 -0.59 2.74 -17.87
C ASP A 763 0.80 3.16 -18.37
N LEU A 764 0.92 4.38 -18.87
CA LEU A 764 2.18 4.92 -19.38
C LEU A 764 3.00 5.54 -18.25
N ASP A 765 4.29 5.24 -18.18
CA ASP A 765 5.23 5.99 -17.34
C ASP A 765 5.48 7.39 -17.91
N ILE A 766 5.41 8.42 -17.07
CA ILE A 766 5.67 9.81 -17.46
C ILE A 766 7.20 10.06 -17.43
N PRO A 767 7.85 10.51 -18.52
CA PRO A 767 9.29 10.77 -18.54
C PRO A 767 9.67 12.07 -17.81
N GLU A 768 9.13 13.19 -18.29
CA GLU A 768 9.11 14.51 -17.65
C GLU A 768 7.94 15.32 -18.25
N LEU A 769 7.54 16.42 -17.62
CA LEU A 769 6.60 17.38 -18.22
C LEU A 769 7.25 18.06 -19.44
N GLY A 770 6.44 18.45 -20.43
CA GLY A 770 6.91 18.94 -21.73
C GLY A 770 7.10 17.86 -22.81
N TYR A 771 6.76 16.59 -22.53
CA TYR A 771 6.81 15.48 -23.49
C TYR A 771 5.45 15.22 -24.15
N ILE A 772 5.48 14.73 -25.41
CA ILE A 772 4.32 14.22 -26.14
C ILE A 772 4.34 12.69 -26.22
N TYR A 773 3.20 12.06 -25.97
CA TYR A 773 3.00 10.64 -26.30
C TYR A 773 2.40 10.52 -27.71
N THR A 774 3.09 9.83 -28.62
CA THR A 774 2.73 9.75 -30.05
C THR A 774 1.91 8.51 -30.42
N GLY A 775 1.53 7.69 -29.44
CA GLY A 775 0.91 6.37 -29.64
C GLY A 775 1.92 5.26 -29.91
N SER A 776 3.13 5.59 -30.36
CA SER A 776 4.26 4.68 -30.54
C SER A 776 5.36 4.85 -29.48
N GLY A 777 5.37 5.95 -28.74
CA GLY A 777 6.40 6.25 -27.74
C GLY A 777 6.26 7.66 -27.16
N TRP A 778 7.26 8.08 -26.39
CA TRP A 778 7.39 9.42 -25.84
C TRP A 778 8.49 10.21 -26.57
N GLU A 779 8.20 11.47 -26.90
CA GLU A 779 9.09 12.39 -27.62
C GLU A 779 9.09 13.77 -26.90
N GLU A 780 10.17 14.55 -27.01
CA GLU A 780 10.21 15.93 -26.50
C GLU A 780 9.33 16.84 -27.37
N TYR A 781 8.46 17.65 -26.75
CA TYR A 781 7.52 18.50 -27.48
C TYR A 781 7.89 19.99 -27.43
N GLU A 782 8.65 20.44 -28.43
CA GLU A 782 8.80 21.87 -28.71
C GLU A 782 7.67 22.35 -29.64
N GLU A 783 6.79 23.21 -29.11
CA GLU A 783 5.75 23.90 -29.88
C GLU A 783 6.38 24.82 -30.95
N THR A 784 6.29 24.45 -32.23
CA THR A 784 6.92 25.14 -33.36
C THR A 784 6.28 26.50 -33.68
N LYS A 785 6.55 27.48 -32.83
CA LYS A 785 6.08 28.87 -32.96
C LYS A 785 6.63 29.52 -34.22
N THR A 786 5.74 30.02 -35.09
CA THR A 786 6.09 30.80 -36.29
C THR A 786 5.44 32.19 -36.23
N GLY A 787 5.93 33.13 -37.04
CA GLY A 787 5.33 34.46 -37.18
C GLY A 787 5.55 35.37 -35.96
N TRP A 788 4.63 36.32 -35.76
CA TRP A 788 4.70 37.29 -34.65
C TRP A 788 4.18 36.67 -33.35
N GLN A 789 4.98 36.75 -32.29
CA GLN A 789 4.67 36.19 -30.98
C GLN A 789 4.82 37.27 -29.89
N GLN A 790 3.93 37.27 -28.89
CA GLN A 790 3.95 38.25 -27.79
C GLN A 790 4.13 37.52 -26.45
N ALA A 791 5.20 37.84 -25.72
CA ALA A 791 5.39 37.39 -24.34
C ALA A 791 5.35 38.59 -23.39
N GLY A 792 4.26 38.70 -22.62
CA GLY A 792 3.98 39.85 -21.77
C GLY A 792 3.93 41.16 -22.57
N LYS A 793 4.88 42.07 -22.33
CA LYS A 793 5.00 43.36 -23.04
C LYS A 793 5.97 43.35 -24.23
N TYR A 794 6.59 42.21 -24.51
CA TYR A 794 7.64 42.08 -25.55
C TYR A 794 7.11 41.32 -26.77
N TRP A 795 7.61 41.71 -27.94
CA TRP A 795 7.27 41.09 -29.21
C TRP A 795 8.50 40.42 -29.82
N TYR A 796 8.28 39.24 -30.37
CA TYR A 796 9.26 38.38 -31.02
C TYR A 796 8.76 38.03 -32.42
N TYR A 797 9.66 37.56 -33.27
CA TYR A 797 9.29 36.99 -34.56
C TYR A 797 10.07 35.71 -34.82
N TYR A 798 9.38 34.71 -35.37
CA TYR A 798 9.92 33.41 -35.69
C TYR A 798 9.75 33.16 -37.20
N ASP A 799 10.78 32.61 -37.84
CA ASP A 799 10.75 32.32 -39.27
C ASP A 799 9.87 31.10 -39.62
N SER A 800 9.79 30.74 -40.89
CA SER A 800 8.98 29.61 -41.38
C SER A 800 9.47 28.24 -40.93
N ASN A 801 10.62 28.15 -40.25
CA ASN A 801 11.22 26.93 -39.73
C ASN A 801 11.21 26.92 -38.19
N GLY A 802 10.41 27.80 -37.56
CA GLY A 802 10.31 27.91 -36.11
C GLY A 802 11.49 28.61 -35.43
N LYS A 803 12.36 29.31 -36.18
CA LYS A 803 13.57 29.93 -35.60
C LYS A 803 13.34 31.39 -35.24
N MET A 804 13.57 31.75 -33.97
CA MET A 804 13.54 33.13 -33.50
C MET A 804 14.55 34.01 -34.25
N VAL A 805 14.12 35.16 -34.76
CA VAL A 805 14.97 36.07 -35.54
C VAL A 805 15.60 37.16 -34.67
N THR A 806 16.83 37.55 -35.02
CA THR A 806 17.55 38.67 -34.41
C THR A 806 18.00 39.67 -35.47
N GLY A 807 18.43 40.86 -35.05
CA GLY A 807 18.96 41.90 -35.93
C GLY A 807 17.92 42.61 -36.80
N TRP A 808 18.36 43.17 -37.93
CA TRP A 808 17.48 43.86 -38.89
C TRP A 808 16.71 42.87 -39.76
N GLN A 809 15.38 42.93 -39.71
CA GLN A 809 14.49 42.01 -40.44
C GLN A 809 13.43 42.75 -41.25
N LYS A 810 13.10 42.22 -42.44
CA LYS A 810 12.19 42.86 -43.40
C LYS A 810 10.85 42.12 -43.53
N ILE A 811 10.03 42.19 -42.49
CA ILE A 811 8.75 41.49 -42.37
C ILE A 811 7.65 42.28 -43.10
N SER A 812 6.87 41.60 -43.95
CA SER A 812 5.76 42.18 -44.73
C SER A 812 6.08 43.53 -45.41
N GLY A 813 7.30 43.62 -45.99
CA GLY A 813 7.81 44.80 -46.70
C GLY A 813 8.39 45.91 -45.82
N LYS A 814 8.12 45.90 -44.50
CA LYS A 814 8.57 46.89 -43.51
C LYS A 814 9.85 46.41 -42.83
N TRP A 815 10.63 47.33 -42.26
CA TRP A 815 11.85 47.00 -41.50
C TRP A 815 11.62 47.11 -40.00
N TYR A 816 12.11 46.10 -39.27
CA TYR A 816 12.09 45.97 -37.82
C TYR A 816 13.50 45.64 -37.33
N TYR A 817 13.80 45.92 -36.06
CA TYR A 817 15.05 45.48 -35.42
C TYR A 817 14.74 44.68 -34.17
N PHE A 818 15.33 43.49 -34.05
CA PHE A 818 15.26 42.62 -32.89
C PHE A 818 16.64 42.61 -32.22
N ASN A 819 16.70 42.63 -30.89
CA ASN A 819 17.97 42.52 -30.18
C ASN A 819 18.48 41.05 -30.17
N ASP A 820 19.61 40.80 -29.52
CA ASP A 820 20.24 39.47 -29.47
C ASP A 820 19.39 38.45 -28.68
N SER A 821 18.44 38.93 -27.87
CA SER A 821 17.41 38.13 -27.18
C SER A 821 16.10 38.00 -27.98
N GLY A 822 16.09 38.36 -29.26
CA GLY A 822 14.91 38.27 -30.14
C GLY A 822 13.79 39.29 -29.86
N ILE A 823 14.01 40.27 -28.98
CA ILE A 823 12.99 41.27 -28.61
C ILE A 823 12.97 42.41 -29.63
N MET A 824 11.79 42.67 -30.21
CA MET A 824 11.53 43.79 -31.11
C MET A 824 11.75 45.13 -30.40
N GLN A 825 12.63 45.97 -30.97
CA GLN A 825 12.98 47.27 -30.42
C GLN A 825 12.04 48.38 -30.92
N THR A 826 11.80 49.38 -30.06
CA THR A 826 10.97 50.56 -30.35
C THR A 826 11.70 51.84 -29.93
N GLY A 827 11.32 52.99 -30.48
CA GLY A 827 11.96 54.28 -30.15
C GLY A 827 13.35 54.46 -30.76
N TRP A 828 14.22 55.21 -30.08
CA TRP A 828 15.59 55.48 -30.55
C TRP A 828 16.54 54.32 -30.20
N ILE A 829 17.20 53.73 -31.20
CA ILE A 829 18.30 52.76 -31.00
C ILE A 829 19.59 53.24 -31.68
N LYS A 830 20.73 52.82 -31.13
CA LYS A 830 22.06 53.13 -31.65
C LYS A 830 22.82 51.85 -31.99
N LEU A 831 23.12 51.65 -33.28
CA LEU A 831 23.82 50.48 -33.81
C LEU A 831 25.02 50.95 -34.65
N ASP A 832 26.20 50.38 -34.44
CA ASP A 832 27.46 50.77 -35.12
C ASP A 832 27.73 52.29 -35.11
N GLY A 833 27.48 52.93 -33.97
CA GLY A 833 27.58 54.39 -33.82
C GLY A 833 26.43 55.21 -34.42
N LYS A 834 25.59 54.61 -35.27
CA LYS A 834 24.50 55.27 -36.02
C LYS A 834 23.19 55.20 -35.24
N TRP A 835 22.42 56.28 -35.23
CA TRP A 835 21.08 56.31 -34.62
C TRP A 835 19.98 55.99 -35.64
N TYR A 836 18.96 55.27 -35.18
CA TYR A 836 17.74 54.91 -35.92
C TYR A 836 16.52 55.15 -35.02
N HIS A 837 15.34 55.40 -35.61
CA HIS A 837 14.09 55.50 -34.85
C HIS A 837 13.03 54.50 -35.35
N LEU A 838 12.46 53.74 -34.44
CA LEU A 838 11.40 52.76 -34.66
C LEU A 838 10.10 53.31 -34.05
N LYS A 839 8.95 53.04 -34.68
CA LYS A 839 7.63 53.33 -34.09
C LYS A 839 7.39 52.48 -32.83
N GLY A 840 6.32 52.79 -32.09
CA GLY A 840 5.80 51.89 -31.04
C GLY A 840 5.37 50.52 -31.59
N SER A 841 5.05 50.43 -32.89
CA SER A 841 4.82 49.17 -33.62
C SER A 841 6.11 48.59 -34.23
N GLY A 842 7.30 48.96 -33.75
CA GLY A 842 8.60 48.46 -34.21
C GLY A 842 9.07 48.92 -35.61
N GLU A 843 8.19 49.51 -36.43
CA GLU A 843 8.52 49.90 -37.81
C GLU A 843 9.59 51.00 -37.88
N MET A 844 10.65 50.78 -38.65
CA MET A 844 11.72 51.77 -38.86
C MET A 844 11.25 52.99 -39.66
N GLN A 845 11.45 54.18 -39.09
CA GLN A 845 11.08 55.44 -39.72
C GLN A 845 12.16 55.98 -40.67
N LYS A 846 11.72 56.80 -41.63
CA LYS A 846 12.53 57.45 -42.67
C LYS A 846 11.99 58.85 -42.93
N GLY A 847 12.82 59.73 -43.48
CA GLY A 847 12.47 61.12 -43.78
C GLY A 847 12.43 62.01 -42.54
N TRP A 848 11.64 63.09 -42.60
CA TRP A 848 11.41 63.98 -41.47
C TRP A 848 10.44 63.35 -40.46
N ILE A 849 10.85 63.24 -39.20
CA ILE A 849 9.97 62.85 -38.09
C ILE A 849 9.93 63.95 -37.03
N LYS A 850 8.80 64.05 -36.32
CA LYS A 850 8.58 65.00 -35.23
C LYS A 850 8.34 64.23 -33.93
N LEU A 851 9.24 64.38 -32.96
CA LEU A 851 9.17 63.73 -31.65
C LEU A 851 9.24 64.80 -30.55
N SER A 852 8.29 64.78 -29.61
CA SER A 852 8.22 65.74 -28.48
C SER A 852 8.44 67.20 -28.91
N GLY A 853 7.77 67.61 -29.99
CA GLY A 853 7.86 68.96 -30.59
C GLY A 853 9.07 69.23 -31.49
N LYS A 854 10.15 68.45 -31.36
CA LYS A 854 11.41 68.58 -32.11
C LYS A 854 11.36 67.82 -33.43
N TRP A 855 12.09 68.28 -34.44
CA TRP A 855 12.20 67.63 -35.75
C TRP A 855 13.57 66.96 -35.92
N TYR A 856 13.59 65.80 -36.57
CA TYR A 856 14.76 64.98 -36.87
C TYR A 856 14.65 64.47 -38.31
N TYR A 857 15.79 64.22 -38.98
CA TYR A 857 15.79 63.64 -40.33
C TYR A 857 16.56 62.31 -40.37
N LEU A 858 15.88 61.26 -40.86
CA LEU A 858 16.43 59.92 -41.08
C LEU A 858 16.58 59.71 -42.58
N LYS A 859 17.78 59.36 -43.08
CA LYS A 859 17.97 59.09 -44.52
C LYS A 859 17.27 57.79 -44.96
N GLY A 860 17.29 57.47 -46.26
CA GLY A 860 16.60 56.30 -46.82
C GLY A 860 16.97 54.93 -46.20
N SER A 861 18.12 54.84 -45.52
CA SER A 861 18.57 53.68 -44.74
C SER A 861 18.18 53.73 -43.25
N GLY A 862 17.27 54.62 -42.83
CA GLY A 862 16.85 54.80 -41.43
C GLY A 862 17.83 55.56 -40.53
N VAL A 863 19.04 55.86 -41.00
CA VAL A 863 20.10 56.51 -40.19
C VAL A 863 19.83 58.01 -40.00
N MET A 864 19.85 58.47 -38.75
CA MET A 864 19.72 59.88 -38.37
C MET A 864 20.85 60.73 -38.93
N GLN A 865 20.52 61.91 -39.45
CA GLN A 865 21.49 62.89 -39.94
C GLN A 865 21.76 63.99 -38.91
N THR A 866 22.99 64.47 -38.90
CA THR A 866 23.49 65.59 -38.06
C THR A 866 24.25 66.57 -38.94
N GLY A 867 24.45 67.82 -38.48
CA GLY A 867 25.13 68.85 -39.26
C GLY A 867 24.28 69.40 -40.41
N TRP A 868 24.93 69.88 -41.47
CA TRP A 868 24.25 70.44 -42.65
C TRP A 868 23.74 69.33 -43.58
N ILE A 869 22.45 69.40 -43.95
CA ILE A 869 21.88 68.58 -45.03
C ILE A 869 21.17 69.46 -46.06
N LYS A 870 21.17 69.01 -47.32
CA LYS A 870 20.44 69.63 -48.42
C LYS A 870 19.34 68.68 -48.90
N LEU A 871 18.09 69.14 -48.86
CA LEU A 871 16.91 68.41 -49.30
C LEU A 871 16.09 69.32 -50.21
N ASP A 872 15.68 68.83 -51.38
CA ASP A 872 14.84 69.56 -52.35
C ASP A 872 15.33 71.00 -52.62
N GLY A 873 16.64 71.12 -52.85
CA GLY A 873 17.35 72.39 -53.06
C GLY A 873 17.66 73.20 -51.79
N LYS A 874 16.94 72.97 -50.68
CA LYS A 874 16.98 73.74 -49.43
C LYS A 874 18.01 73.19 -48.45
N TRP A 875 18.71 74.07 -47.75
CA TRP A 875 19.65 73.70 -46.68
C TRP A 875 18.97 73.73 -45.31
N TYR A 876 19.31 72.77 -44.46
CA TYR A 876 18.88 72.61 -43.07
C TYR A 876 20.10 72.29 -42.20
N HIS A 877 20.08 72.68 -40.93
CA HIS A 877 21.12 72.29 -39.96
C HIS A 877 20.51 71.51 -38.78
N LEU A 878 21.11 70.37 -38.47
CA LEU A 878 20.76 69.48 -37.37
C LEU A 878 21.86 69.54 -36.30
N LYS A 879 21.50 69.56 -35.01
CA LYS A 879 22.46 69.44 -33.90
C LYS A 879 23.19 68.08 -33.95
N GLY A 880 24.24 67.93 -33.11
CA GLY A 880 24.82 66.61 -32.84
C GLY A 880 23.82 65.59 -32.25
N SER A 881 22.74 66.06 -31.62
CA SER A 881 21.59 65.25 -31.19
C SER A 881 20.53 65.01 -32.27
N GLY A 882 20.79 65.39 -33.54
CA GLY A 882 19.86 65.26 -34.66
C GLY A 882 18.72 66.28 -34.72
N GLU A 883 18.57 67.13 -33.70
CA GLU A 883 17.51 68.14 -33.64
C GLU A 883 17.68 69.23 -34.71
N MET A 884 16.64 69.47 -35.52
CA MET A 884 16.61 70.55 -36.50
C MET A 884 16.61 71.92 -35.82
N GLN A 885 17.57 72.76 -36.21
CA GLN A 885 17.70 74.11 -35.67
C GLN A 885 16.79 75.13 -36.37
N LYS A 886 16.49 76.21 -35.65
CA LYS A 886 15.69 77.36 -36.08
C LYS A 886 16.28 78.65 -35.50
N GLY A 887 15.94 79.80 -36.08
CA GLY A 887 16.45 81.10 -35.67
C GLY A 887 17.92 81.31 -36.03
N TRP A 888 18.56 82.24 -35.33
CA TRP A 888 20.00 82.49 -35.44
C TRP A 888 20.81 81.35 -34.82
N GLN A 889 21.80 80.84 -35.56
CA GLN A 889 22.69 79.77 -35.12
C GLN A 889 24.14 80.10 -35.46
N LYS A 890 25.06 79.90 -34.52
CA LYS A 890 26.50 80.08 -34.72
C LYS A 890 27.13 78.70 -34.97
N ILE A 891 27.55 78.44 -36.21
CA ILE A 891 28.03 77.14 -36.68
C ILE A 891 29.44 77.35 -37.25
N SER A 892 30.42 76.59 -36.74
CA SER A 892 31.85 76.73 -37.11
C SER A 892 32.34 78.19 -37.08
N GLY A 893 31.98 78.92 -36.03
CA GLY A 893 32.34 80.33 -35.82
C GLY A 893 31.46 81.36 -36.54
N LYS A 894 30.76 80.98 -37.61
CA LYS A 894 29.95 81.89 -38.45
C LYS A 894 28.47 81.87 -38.06
N TRP A 895 27.75 82.96 -38.28
CA TRP A 895 26.31 83.05 -38.02
C TRP A 895 25.48 82.73 -39.27
N TYR A 896 24.38 82.00 -39.07
CA TYR A 896 23.39 81.63 -40.08
C TYR A 896 21.98 81.85 -39.51
N TYR A 897 20.99 82.09 -40.37
CA TYR A 897 19.57 82.15 -39.95
C TYR A 897 18.76 81.03 -40.61
N LEU A 898 18.14 80.18 -39.79
CA LEU A 898 17.22 79.12 -40.18
C LEU A 898 15.78 79.59 -39.90
N ASN A 899 14.87 79.50 -40.86
CA ASN A 899 13.51 80.01 -40.68
C ASN A 899 12.63 79.11 -39.77
N ALA A 900 11.34 79.44 -39.61
CA ALA A 900 10.41 78.68 -38.78
C ALA A 900 10.25 77.19 -39.20
N SER A 901 10.56 76.86 -40.46
CA SER A 901 10.57 75.50 -41.02
C SER A 901 11.98 74.90 -41.09
N GLY A 902 12.99 75.53 -40.47
CA GLY A 902 14.38 75.06 -40.43
C GLY A 902 15.20 75.34 -41.69
N VAL A 903 14.64 76.03 -42.69
CA VAL A 903 15.33 76.31 -43.96
C VAL A 903 16.28 77.49 -43.79
N MET A 904 17.55 77.30 -44.17
CA MET A 904 18.57 78.35 -44.20
C MET A 904 18.17 79.49 -45.15
N GLN A 905 18.30 80.73 -44.69
CA GLN A 905 18.02 81.92 -45.48
C GLN A 905 19.30 82.50 -46.11
N THR A 906 19.15 83.12 -47.27
CA THR A 906 20.21 83.78 -48.05
C THR A 906 19.70 85.12 -48.56
N GLY A 907 20.56 86.13 -48.70
CA GLY A 907 20.18 87.49 -49.09
C GLY A 907 19.70 88.34 -47.91
N TRP A 908 18.89 89.37 -48.20
CA TRP A 908 18.34 90.28 -47.19
C TRP A 908 17.22 89.64 -46.37
N ILE A 909 17.30 89.72 -45.04
CA ILE A 909 16.18 89.40 -44.14
C ILE A 909 15.92 90.53 -43.15
N LYS A 910 14.66 90.70 -42.75
CA LYS A 910 14.23 91.65 -41.72
C LYS A 910 13.69 90.90 -40.51
N LEU A 911 14.27 91.13 -39.33
CA LEU A 911 13.88 90.49 -38.07
C LEU A 911 13.78 91.55 -36.97
N ASN A 912 12.66 91.60 -36.25
CA ASN A 912 12.40 92.54 -35.15
C ASN A 912 12.78 94.00 -35.52
N GLY A 913 12.32 94.44 -36.69
CA GLY A 913 12.59 95.77 -37.26
C GLY A 913 13.95 95.94 -37.94
N LYS A 914 14.96 95.14 -37.56
CA LYS A 914 16.36 95.23 -38.00
C LYS A 914 16.60 94.43 -39.29
N TRP A 915 17.49 94.93 -40.15
CA TRP A 915 17.90 94.27 -41.39
C TRP A 915 19.26 93.59 -41.24
N TYR A 916 19.38 92.42 -41.86
CA TYR A 916 20.57 91.57 -41.90
C TYR A 916 20.78 91.08 -43.35
N TYR A 917 22.02 90.78 -43.73
CA TYR A 917 22.32 90.14 -45.01
C TYR A 917 23.11 88.86 -44.82
N LEU A 918 22.64 87.79 -45.48
CA LEU A 918 23.28 86.49 -45.53
C LEU A 918 23.90 86.29 -46.93
N LYS A 919 25.14 85.83 -46.99
CA LYS A 919 25.85 85.47 -48.23
C LYS A 919 25.13 84.30 -48.92
N SER A 920 25.48 83.97 -50.16
CA SER A 920 24.92 82.79 -50.88
C SER A 920 25.23 81.46 -50.17
N SER A 921 26.26 81.42 -49.33
CA SER A 921 26.56 80.32 -48.39
C SER A 921 25.70 80.32 -47.11
N GLY A 922 24.81 81.30 -46.93
CA GLY A 922 24.01 81.50 -45.71
C GLY A 922 24.71 82.27 -44.58
N GLU A 923 25.97 82.62 -44.74
CA GLU A 923 26.79 83.30 -43.72
C GLU A 923 26.39 84.77 -43.54
N MET A 924 26.14 85.20 -42.30
CA MET A 924 25.83 86.59 -41.97
C MET A 924 27.03 87.52 -42.15
N ILE A 925 26.77 88.71 -42.70
CA ILE A 925 27.71 89.83 -42.77
C ILE A 925 27.69 90.62 -41.46
N SER A 926 28.86 90.89 -40.86
CA SER A 926 28.96 91.61 -39.57
C SER A 926 30.32 92.28 -39.38
N GLY A 927 30.32 93.51 -38.87
CA GLY A 927 31.53 94.29 -38.59
C GLY A 927 32.24 94.85 -39.83
N GLU A 928 31.64 94.70 -41.02
CA GLU A 928 32.24 95.05 -42.31
C GLU A 928 31.31 95.97 -43.13
N LYS A 929 31.91 96.76 -44.03
CA LYS A 929 31.22 97.50 -45.10
C LYS A 929 31.39 96.74 -46.40
N VAL A 930 30.28 96.37 -47.04
CA VAL A 930 30.24 95.49 -48.21
C VAL A 930 29.39 96.08 -49.32
N THR A 931 29.63 95.65 -50.57
CA THR A 931 28.80 96.05 -51.72
C THR A 931 27.86 94.91 -52.11
N ILE A 932 26.56 95.19 -52.11
CA ILE A 932 25.47 94.25 -52.43
C ILE A 932 24.64 94.89 -53.55
N GLY A 933 24.50 94.20 -54.68
CA GLY A 933 23.70 94.72 -55.82
C GLY A 933 24.16 96.10 -56.32
N GLY A 934 25.46 96.38 -56.30
CA GLY A 934 26.05 97.66 -56.72
C GLY A 934 25.96 98.80 -55.69
N LYS A 935 25.38 98.58 -54.51
CA LYS A 935 25.29 99.59 -53.43
C LYS A 935 26.07 99.15 -52.19
N SER A 936 26.75 100.06 -51.51
CA SER A 936 27.48 99.74 -50.28
C SER A 936 26.59 99.84 -49.04
N TYR A 937 26.74 98.88 -48.13
CA TYR A 937 26.01 98.76 -46.86
C TYR A 937 27.01 98.45 -45.74
N THR A 938 26.84 99.11 -44.59
CA THR A 938 27.69 98.90 -43.40
C THR A 938 26.94 98.07 -42.36
N PHE A 939 27.55 97.02 -41.84
CA PHE A 939 26.95 96.15 -40.82
C PHE A 939 27.75 96.25 -39.52
N ASN A 940 27.07 96.44 -38.39
CA ASN A 940 27.74 96.44 -37.09
C ASN A 940 28.21 95.03 -36.67
N SER A 941 28.93 94.92 -35.56
CA SER A 941 29.46 93.64 -35.03
C SER A 941 28.39 92.58 -34.74
N ASN A 942 27.12 92.98 -34.59
CA ASN A 942 25.97 92.10 -34.41
C ASN A 942 25.22 91.79 -35.74
N GLY A 943 25.82 92.15 -36.89
CA GLY A 943 25.27 91.90 -38.22
C GLY A 943 24.07 92.75 -38.63
N VAL A 944 23.76 93.81 -37.88
CA VAL A 944 22.67 94.72 -38.19
C VAL A 944 23.15 95.77 -39.20
N TRP A 945 22.42 95.93 -40.31
CA TRP A 945 22.64 97.04 -41.24
C TRP A 945 22.39 98.38 -40.52
N ILE A 946 23.38 99.26 -40.53
CA ILE A 946 23.28 100.65 -40.10
C ILE A 946 23.23 101.57 -41.33
N LYS A 947 22.31 102.53 -41.30
CA LYS A 947 22.03 103.46 -42.41
C LYS A 947 23.07 104.58 -42.47
#